data_AF-A0A1Z5JJY9-F1
#
_entry.id   AF-A0A1Z5JJY9-F1
#
_cell.length_a   1.000
_cell.length_b   1.000
_cell.length_c   1.000
_cell.angle_alpha   90.00
_cell.angle_beta   90.00
_cell.angle_gamma   90.00
#
_symmetry.space_group_name_H-M   'P 1'
#
loop_
_entity.id
_entity.type
_entity.pdbx_description
1 polymer ?
#
loop_
_entity_poly.entity_id
_entity_poly.type
_entity_poly.pdbx_seq_one_letter_code
_entity_poly.pdbx_strand_id
1 'polypeptide(L)'
;MKGNESDYNRPRRPNPDTVSYLRSLPLDVQVATEEVNAFLAKEQDGSQEFPSGFAAALVALEEVRNEIASLAGDEQAAEVLETLVHITAPFSEYAACTWLTATKGYAMFLARHRYGSHLLQTILQQIGRISQVDLAKHEHAPPLSDLDQESLIDLLIDFHSELAEDAADLAVHICGSHVLRSLICVFGGVEELKVNGNPFRRGKSKKKKKDIDDSSKQRDTRLLFFKEPHINCLDARISQALDEMTAGLTGDCVLPPGDLQSFACQGSGALLSILLRVLTYRDCSREEWSDRFKEWEERSMLDHHLGNIRPEPSFEPESPAHLLAKRLLCWEPANKHQWVPDVIYGLAGDPSGSRCLETLLLLSPAEFYAGILEAGDFLTAKTLQEYAQHHVSHFIVENLLATAHAEEQAAVLIDNLLPLVTNGVILDSTAKLRSLLWRMIEASARFDVCQQKIHDAISKGFSTLQNAPSLRIQECVEALIEAKKPQRDGERLMLNVAGARCIHFLLKFDPKLCKQVIGGIVELPLDVLELICKDGLGSRCLIDGLLEGPVYDKVFATGLSRLASKLSSRWVALAVDRIGHHVVRKLCHALKDERSQEDLMTELAKGKKRLSGVSMGRNILDECLVLEFEMKGATEWRRQLKKKSGKGDWLDEMIRADSSPSKKKKAAEGDASHKKKKLRKLMGTDDIVAAISMK
;
A
#
# COMPACT_ATOMS: atom_id res chain seq x y z
N MET A 1 35.49 15.29 13.36
CA MET A 1 35.84 14.30 12.33
C MET A 1 36.79 14.95 11.33
N LYS A 2 38.07 14.55 11.32
CA LYS A 2 38.98 14.86 10.21
C LYS A 2 38.61 13.88 9.10
N GLY A 3 38.09 14.36 7.98
CA GLY A 3 37.80 13.50 6.84
C GLY A 3 39.11 12.88 6.38
N ASN A 4 39.20 11.55 6.44
CA ASN A 4 40.08 10.83 5.54
C ASN A 4 39.49 11.07 4.15
N GLU A 5 40.08 11.97 3.37
CA GLU A 5 40.04 11.83 1.91
C GLU A 5 40.77 10.52 1.60
N SER A 6 40.09 9.38 1.78
CA SER A 6 40.51 8.16 1.10
C SER A 6 40.33 8.48 -0.38
N ASP A 7 41.44 8.47 -1.13
CA ASP A 7 41.45 8.59 -2.58
C ASP A 7 40.74 7.36 -3.16
N TYR A 8 39.41 7.33 -3.11
CA TYR A 8 38.63 6.32 -3.82
C TYR A 8 38.87 6.52 -5.32
N ASN A 9 39.07 5.41 -6.04
CA ASN A 9 39.44 5.46 -7.45
C ASN A 9 38.41 6.28 -8.22
N ARG A 10 38.87 7.36 -8.84
CA ARG A 10 38.04 8.19 -9.70
C ARG A 10 38.15 7.68 -11.14
N PRO A 11 37.03 7.35 -11.80
CA PRO A 11 37.09 6.94 -13.20
C PRO A 11 37.59 8.10 -14.08
N ARG A 12 38.13 7.76 -15.24
CA ARG A 12 38.62 8.74 -16.22
C ARG A 12 37.44 9.57 -16.75
N ARG A 13 37.75 10.67 -17.44
CA ARG A 13 36.71 11.40 -18.16
C ARG A 13 36.22 10.54 -19.34
N PRO A 14 34.90 10.51 -19.61
CA PRO A 14 34.38 9.74 -20.72
C PRO A 14 34.87 10.32 -22.06
N ASN A 15 35.09 9.44 -23.03
CA ASN A 15 35.42 9.84 -24.39
C ASN A 15 34.20 10.53 -25.05
N PRO A 16 34.33 11.77 -25.57
CA PRO A 16 33.23 12.49 -26.22
C PRO A 16 32.59 11.74 -27.40
N ASP A 17 33.38 10.94 -28.11
CA ASP A 17 32.89 10.15 -29.25
C ASP A 17 31.98 9.02 -28.76
N THR A 18 32.36 8.35 -27.66
CA THR A 18 31.55 7.31 -27.00
C THR A 18 30.23 7.88 -26.46
N VAL A 19 30.25 9.08 -25.87
CA VAL A 19 29.02 9.77 -25.44
C VAL A 19 28.12 10.09 -26.64
N SER A 20 28.71 10.55 -27.75
CA SER A 20 27.97 10.87 -28.97
C SER A 20 27.35 9.63 -29.61
N TYR A 21 28.08 8.51 -29.62
CA TYR A 21 27.59 7.21 -30.05
C TYR A 21 26.38 6.77 -29.23
N LEU A 22 26.48 6.75 -27.89
CA LEU A 22 25.37 6.36 -27.00
C LEU A 22 24.12 7.20 -27.24
N ARG A 23 24.28 8.52 -27.43
CA ARG A 23 23.15 9.43 -27.70
C ARG A 23 22.47 9.20 -29.04
N SER A 24 23.14 8.55 -29.99
CA SER A 24 22.60 8.26 -31.32
C SER A 24 21.75 6.99 -31.36
N LEU A 25 21.80 6.16 -30.31
CA LEU A 25 21.09 4.88 -30.26
C LEU A 25 19.57 5.11 -30.15
N PRO A 26 18.75 4.55 -31.08
CA PRO A 26 17.30 4.71 -31.08
C PRO A 26 16.64 3.67 -30.15
N LEU A 27 16.99 3.69 -28.87
CA LEU A 27 16.51 2.70 -27.89
C LEU A 27 15.27 3.21 -27.15
N ASP A 28 14.26 2.35 -27.05
CA ASP A 28 13.06 2.58 -26.25
C ASP A 28 12.80 1.36 -25.36
N VAL A 29 12.71 1.59 -24.04
CA VAL A 29 12.54 0.52 -23.06
C VAL A 29 11.21 -0.22 -23.25
N GLN A 30 10.12 0.49 -23.56
CA GLN A 30 8.80 -0.12 -23.69
C GLN A 30 8.74 -1.01 -24.91
N VAL A 31 9.22 -0.51 -26.04
CA VAL A 31 9.29 -1.26 -27.30
C VAL A 31 10.14 -2.52 -27.12
N ALA A 32 11.36 -2.39 -26.58
CA ALA A 32 12.24 -3.55 -26.37
C ALA A 32 11.64 -4.58 -25.39
N THR A 33 10.97 -4.10 -24.32
CA THR A 33 10.31 -4.99 -23.35
C THR A 33 9.12 -5.73 -23.98
N GLU A 34 8.33 -5.07 -24.82
CA GLU A 34 7.23 -5.70 -25.56
C GLU A 34 7.74 -6.75 -26.56
N GLU A 35 8.83 -6.45 -27.28
CA GLU A 35 9.49 -7.41 -28.18
C GLU A 35 9.97 -8.66 -27.42
N VAL A 36 10.67 -8.47 -26.29
CA VAL A 36 11.16 -9.58 -25.46
C VAL A 36 10.00 -10.40 -24.89
N ASN A 37 8.98 -9.77 -24.34
CA ASN A 37 7.81 -10.49 -23.81
C ASN A 37 7.07 -11.27 -24.90
N ALA A 38 6.95 -10.70 -26.09
CA ALA A 38 6.34 -11.38 -27.24
C ALA A 38 7.16 -12.60 -27.69
N PHE A 39 8.49 -12.50 -27.62
CA PHE A 39 9.41 -13.60 -27.92
C PHE A 39 9.28 -14.72 -26.88
N LEU A 40 9.40 -14.41 -25.59
CA LEU A 40 9.30 -15.39 -24.50
C LEU A 40 7.92 -16.08 -24.43
N ALA A 41 6.85 -15.40 -24.80
CA ALA A 41 5.50 -15.99 -24.82
C ALA A 41 5.28 -17.04 -25.93
N LYS A 42 6.15 -17.09 -26.95
CA LYS A 42 5.93 -17.84 -28.20
C LYS A 42 7.03 -18.83 -28.55
N GLU A 43 7.99 -19.09 -27.67
CA GLU A 43 9.02 -20.13 -27.84
C GLU A 43 8.45 -21.56 -28.09
N GLN A 44 7.13 -21.75 -28.06
CA GLN A 44 6.47 -23.00 -28.48
C GLN A 44 6.27 -23.16 -30.00
N ASP A 45 6.49 -22.13 -30.83
CA ASP A 45 6.17 -22.18 -32.28
C ASP A 45 7.26 -21.54 -33.17
N GLY A 46 8.54 -21.83 -32.88
CA GLY A 46 9.72 -21.86 -33.80
C GLY A 46 9.98 -20.81 -34.89
N SER A 47 9.23 -19.72 -35.03
CA SER A 47 9.28 -18.84 -36.21
C SER A 47 9.34 -17.34 -35.92
N GLN A 48 9.77 -16.92 -34.72
CA GLN A 48 9.85 -15.50 -34.38
C GLN A 48 11.30 -14.99 -34.33
N GLU A 49 11.51 -13.82 -34.92
CA GLU A 49 12.79 -13.11 -34.96
C GLU A 49 13.24 -12.69 -33.55
N PHE A 50 14.55 -12.79 -33.28
CA PHE A 50 15.13 -12.43 -31.99
C PHE A 50 14.89 -10.93 -31.69
N PRO A 51 14.60 -10.53 -30.43
CA PRO A 51 14.23 -9.16 -30.11
C PRO A 51 15.30 -8.15 -30.50
N SER A 52 15.01 -7.32 -31.51
CA SER A 52 15.98 -6.43 -32.14
C SER A 52 16.45 -5.32 -31.18
N GLY A 53 15.54 -4.78 -30.36
CA GLY A 53 15.87 -3.77 -29.36
C GLY A 53 16.79 -4.31 -28.26
N PHE A 54 16.60 -5.57 -27.86
CA PHE A 54 17.49 -6.25 -26.90
C PHE A 54 18.87 -6.50 -27.50
N ALA A 55 18.93 -7.05 -28.72
CA ALA A 55 20.19 -7.30 -29.41
C ALA A 55 21.02 -6.02 -29.61
N ALA A 56 20.38 -4.92 -30.02
CA ALA A 56 21.03 -3.62 -30.17
C ALA A 56 21.57 -3.08 -28.84
N ALA A 57 20.81 -3.22 -27.76
CA ALA A 57 21.24 -2.80 -26.43
C ALA A 57 22.42 -3.65 -25.91
N LEU A 58 22.42 -4.96 -26.19
CA LEU A 58 23.49 -5.87 -25.79
C LEU A 58 24.80 -5.57 -26.53
N VAL A 59 24.75 -5.30 -27.84
CA VAL A 59 25.93 -4.86 -28.61
C VAL A 59 26.45 -3.52 -28.09
N ALA A 60 25.57 -2.57 -27.78
CA ALA A 60 25.98 -1.28 -27.23
C ALA A 60 26.64 -1.44 -25.85
N LEU A 61 26.13 -2.33 -25.00
CA LEU A 61 26.76 -2.68 -23.71
C LEU A 61 28.19 -3.21 -23.92
N GLU A 62 28.35 -4.16 -24.84
CA GLU A 62 29.67 -4.73 -25.16
C GLU A 62 30.68 -3.69 -25.63
N GLU A 63 30.26 -2.77 -26.51
CA GLU A 63 31.12 -1.72 -27.03
C GLU A 63 31.63 -0.78 -25.93
N VAL A 64 30.77 -0.44 -24.94
CA VAL A 64 31.10 0.57 -23.92
C VAL A 64 31.54 -0.01 -22.58
N ARG A 65 31.59 -1.33 -22.41
CA ARG A 65 31.77 -2.00 -21.11
C ARG A 65 32.97 -1.51 -20.29
N ASN A 66 34.08 -1.20 -20.96
CA ASN A 66 35.31 -0.73 -20.31
C ASN A 66 35.29 0.76 -19.95
N GLU A 67 34.27 1.50 -20.39
CA GLU A 67 34.11 2.94 -20.14
C GLU A 67 32.92 3.26 -19.23
N ILE A 68 32.11 2.27 -18.82
CA ILE A 68 30.86 2.46 -18.05
C ILE A 68 31.07 3.35 -16.81
N ALA A 69 32.07 3.07 -15.98
CA ALA A 69 32.33 3.87 -14.77
C ALA A 69 32.61 5.35 -15.11
N SER A 70 33.28 5.62 -16.23
CA SER A 70 33.57 6.98 -16.72
C SER A 70 32.31 7.65 -17.25
N LEU A 71 31.52 6.92 -18.04
CA LEU A 71 30.27 7.37 -18.64
C LEU A 71 29.17 7.61 -17.60
N ALA A 72 29.13 6.83 -16.52
CA ALA A 72 28.23 7.04 -15.38
C ALA A 72 28.45 8.37 -14.65
N GLY A 73 29.63 8.98 -14.85
CA GLY A 73 29.96 10.33 -14.38
C GLY A 73 29.36 11.46 -15.23
N ASP A 74 28.86 11.18 -16.42
CA ASP A 74 28.25 12.17 -17.33
C ASP A 74 26.71 12.11 -17.28
N GLU A 75 26.06 13.28 -17.33
CA GLU A 75 24.60 13.37 -17.19
C GLU A 75 23.84 12.62 -18.29
N GLN A 76 24.30 12.82 -19.53
CA GLN A 76 23.62 12.33 -20.73
C GLN A 76 23.96 10.87 -20.97
N ALA A 77 25.23 10.51 -20.83
CA ALA A 77 25.64 9.12 -20.95
C ALA A 77 24.98 8.26 -19.87
N ALA A 78 24.93 8.70 -18.61
CA ALA A 78 24.27 7.95 -17.54
C ALA A 78 22.77 7.70 -17.83
N GLU A 79 22.06 8.64 -18.46
CA GLU A 79 20.65 8.44 -18.85
C GLU A 79 20.49 7.33 -19.89
N VAL A 80 21.39 7.28 -20.88
CA VAL A 80 21.40 6.22 -21.88
C VAL A 80 21.83 4.89 -21.26
N LEU A 81 22.83 4.88 -20.37
CA LEU A 81 23.23 3.67 -19.67
C LEU A 81 22.09 3.10 -18.82
N GLU A 82 21.31 3.93 -18.13
CA GLU A 82 20.11 3.46 -17.41
C GLU A 82 19.09 2.80 -18.37
N THR A 83 18.92 3.36 -19.57
CA THR A 83 18.07 2.77 -20.62
C THR A 83 18.60 1.40 -21.05
N LEU A 84 19.91 1.27 -21.27
CA LEU A 84 20.55 0.00 -21.60
C LEU A 84 20.40 -1.03 -20.49
N VAL A 85 20.57 -0.64 -19.21
CA VAL A 85 20.36 -1.52 -18.05
C VAL A 85 18.92 -2.02 -18.01
N HIS A 86 17.93 -1.14 -18.21
CA HIS A 86 16.52 -1.53 -18.24
C HIS A 86 16.16 -2.54 -19.34
N ILE A 87 16.86 -2.47 -20.48
CA ILE A 87 16.64 -3.40 -21.59
C ILE A 87 17.41 -4.70 -21.39
N THR A 88 18.63 -4.66 -20.86
CA THR A 88 19.53 -5.82 -20.87
C THR A 88 19.49 -6.64 -19.58
N ALA A 89 19.62 -6.00 -18.42
CA ALA A 89 19.81 -6.70 -17.15
C ALA A 89 18.63 -7.60 -16.76
N PRO A 90 17.34 -7.20 -16.87
CA PRO A 90 16.23 -8.07 -16.49
C PRO A 90 16.10 -9.36 -17.30
N PHE A 91 16.77 -9.48 -18.45
CA PHE A 91 16.63 -10.62 -19.35
C PHE A 91 17.96 -11.33 -19.64
N SER A 92 19.04 -10.97 -18.94
CA SER A 92 20.33 -11.63 -19.10
C SER A 92 21.21 -11.49 -17.86
N GLU A 93 21.56 -12.65 -17.29
CA GLU A 93 22.57 -12.74 -16.23
C GLU A 93 23.95 -12.29 -16.73
N TYR A 94 24.31 -12.66 -17.97
CA TYR A 94 25.54 -12.16 -18.59
C TYR A 94 25.63 -10.63 -18.57
N ALA A 95 24.55 -9.95 -18.99
CA ALA A 95 24.51 -8.49 -18.99
C ALA A 95 24.59 -7.91 -17.57
N ALA A 96 23.87 -8.50 -16.62
CA ALA A 96 23.95 -8.13 -15.20
C ALA A 96 25.37 -8.22 -14.64
N CYS A 97 26.08 -9.32 -14.91
CA CYS A 97 27.48 -9.50 -14.51
C CYS A 97 28.39 -8.45 -15.17
N THR A 98 28.19 -8.16 -16.46
CA THR A 98 28.95 -7.10 -17.17
C THR A 98 28.75 -5.74 -16.53
N TRP A 99 27.51 -5.38 -16.16
CA TRP A 99 27.22 -4.11 -15.48
C TRP A 99 27.93 -3.99 -14.13
N LEU A 100 27.87 -5.01 -13.27
CA LEU A 100 28.53 -4.96 -11.96
C LEU A 100 30.05 -4.94 -12.11
N THR A 101 30.60 -5.81 -12.96
CA THR A 101 32.04 -5.87 -13.24
C THR A 101 32.57 -4.53 -13.68
N ALA A 102 31.83 -3.81 -14.53
CA ALA A 102 32.25 -2.50 -15.01
C ALA A 102 32.21 -1.38 -13.94
N THR A 103 31.60 -1.63 -12.79
CA THR A 103 31.59 -0.72 -11.64
C THR A 103 32.59 -1.10 -10.55
N LYS A 104 33.18 -2.31 -10.63
CA LYS A 104 34.16 -2.84 -9.68
C LYS A 104 35.35 -1.87 -9.53
N GLY A 105 35.71 -1.58 -8.29
CA GLY A 105 36.74 -0.62 -7.89
C GLY A 105 36.31 0.85 -7.94
N TYR A 106 35.10 1.15 -8.43
CA TYR A 106 34.55 2.51 -8.53
C TYR A 106 33.22 2.68 -7.78
N ALA A 107 32.74 1.66 -7.06
CA ALA A 107 31.40 1.66 -6.46
C ALA A 107 31.21 2.83 -5.49
N MET A 108 32.20 3.09 -4.63
CA MET A 108 32.19 4.21 -3.69
C MET A 108 32.10 5.58 -4.38
N PHE A 109 32.92 5.80 -5.42
CA PHE A 109 32.89 7.03 -6.23
C PHE A 109 31.49 7.24 -6.81
N LEU A 110 30.97 6.21 -7.47
CA LEU A 110 29.69 6.26 -8.18
C LEU A 110 28.53 6.44 -7.20
N ALA A 111 28.56 5.80 -6.03
CA ALA A 111 27.52 5.91 -5.01
C ALA A 111 27.38 7.34 -4.46
N ARG A 112 28.50 8.08 -4.40
CA ARG A 112 28.51 9.51 -4.01
C ARG A 112 28.27 10.45 -5.20
N HIS A 113 28.27 9.94 -6.43
CA HIS A 113 28.10 10.77 -7.62
C HIS A 113 26.62 11.02 -7.95
N ARG A 114 26.27 12.27 -8.27
CA ARG A 114 24.88 12.69 -8.57
C ARG A 114 24.21 11.96 -9.74
N TYR A 115 25.00 11.44 -10.69
CA TYR A 115 24.50 10.66 -11.83
C TYR A 115 24.84 9.18 -11.69
N GLY A 116 26.03 8.86 -11.15
CA GLY A 116 26.49 7.48 -11.02
C GLY A 116 25.65 6.69 -10.04
N SER A 117 25.19 7.33 -8.96
CA SER A 117 24.30 6.71 -7.96
C SER A 117 22.96 6.31 -8.54
N HIS A 118 22.45 7.01 -9.56
CA HIS A 118 21.23 6.61 -10.27
C HIS A 118 21.47 5.36 -11.11
N LEU A 119 22.58 5.32 -11.86
CA LEU A 119 22.95 4.12 -12.62
C LEU A 119 23.11 2.90 -11.69
N LEU A 120 23.82 3.04 -10.57
CA LEU A 120 23.97 1.96 -9.58
C LEU A 120 22.64 1.49 -9.02
N GLN A 121 21.73 2.42 -8.68
CA GLN A 121 20.38 2.05 -8.24
C GLN A 121 19.64 1.27 -9.33
N THR A 122 19.72 1.71 -10.59
CA THR A 122 19.06 1.06 -11.73
C THR A 122 19.63 -0.34 -11.96
N ILE A 123 20.97 -0.50 -11.91
CA ILE A 123 21.65 -1.80 -11.99
C ILE A 123 21.12 -2.73 -10.90
N LEU A 124 21.21 -2.34 -9.64
CA LEU A 124 20.77 -3.16 -8.50
C LEU A 124 19.29 -3.54 -8.61
N GLN A 125 18.42 -2.58 -8.93
CA GLN A 125 16.98 -2.83 -9.06
C GLN A 125 16.63 -3.78 -10.21
N GLN A 126 17.34 -3.72 -11.34
CA GLN A 126 17.10 -4.62 -12.46
C GLN A 126 17.70 -6.01 -12.22
N ILE A 127 18.83 -6.09 -11.51
CA ILE A 127 19.48 -7.35 -11.15
C ILE A 127 18.59 -8.20 -10.22
N GLY A 128 17.81 -7.58 -9.34
CA GLY A 128 16.80 -8.31 -8.56
C GLY A 128 15.66 -8.93 -9.40
N ARG A 129 15.49 -8.50 -10.66
CA ARG A 129 14.39 -8.88 -11.57
C ARG A 129 14.82 -9.78 -12.74
N ILE A 130 16.03 -10.34 -12.71
CA ILE A 130 16.53 -11.15 -13.81
C ILE A 130 15.57 -12.34 -14.03
N SER A 131 15.16 -12.53 -15.28
CA SER A 131 14.32 -13.63 -15.77
C SER A 131 15.07 -14.96 -15.76
N GLN A 132 14.34 -16.07 -15.53
CA GLN A 132 14.85 -17.44 -15.62
C GLN A 132 15.65 -17.75 -16.89
N VAL A 133 15.33 -17.05 -17.99
CA VAL A 133 15.97 -17.20 -19.29
C VAL A 133 17.08 -16.15 -19.47
N ASP A 134 18.27 -16.59 -19.85
CA ASP A 134 19.39 -15.72 -20.23
C ASP A 134 19.41 -15.54 -21.75
N LEU A 135 18.77 -14.46 -22.24
CA LEU A 135 18.65 -14.19 -23.67
C LEU A 135 20.00 -13.90 -24.34
N ALA A 136 21.03 -13.51 -23.59
CA ALA A 136 22.37 -13.31 -24.15
C ALA A 136 23.04 -14.63 -24.58
N LYS A 137 22.60 -15.76 -24.02
CA LYS A 137 23.08 -17.11 -24.36
C LYS A 137 22.21 -17.81 -25.41
N HIS A 138 21.17 -17.13 -25.92
CA HIS A 138 20.29 -17.68 -26.94
C HIS A 138 21.03 -17.88 -28.28
N GLU A 139 20.69 -18.89 -29.07
CA GLU A 139 21.38 -19.24 -30.33
C GLU A 139 21.40 -18.12 -31.38
N HIS A 140 20.40 -17.24 -31.33
CA HIS A 140 20.25 -16.08 -32.20
C HIS A 140 20.73 -14.76 -31.58
N ALA A 141 21.32 -14.80 -30.39
CA ALA A 141 21.90 -13.63 -29.76
C ALA A 141 23.12 -13.13 -30.54
N PRO A 142 23.44 -11.82 -30.50
CA PRO A 142 24.67 -11.30 -31.10
C PRO A 142 25.90 -11.97 -30.47
N PRO A 143 27.01 -12.14 -31.21
CA PRO A 143 28.22 -12.75 -30.66
C PRO A 143 28.79 -11.88 -29.55
N LEU A 144 29.00 -12.48 -28.39
CA LEU A 144 29.58 -11.85 -27.20
C LEU A 144 31.02 -12.34 -27.04
N SER A 145 31.85 -11.56 -26.37
CA SER A 145 33.21 -12.03 -26.08
C SER A 145 33.18 -13.10 -24.98
N ASP A 146 33.94 -14.17 -25.17
CA ASP A 146 34.20 -15.17 -24.14
C ASP A 146 35.03 -14.51 -23.01
N LEU A 147 34.35 -14.05 -21.97
CA LEU A 147 34.97 -13.63 -20.72
C LEU A 147 34.67 -14.67 -19.65
N ASP A 148 35.68 -15.04 -18.89
CA ASP A 148 35.51 -15.76 -17.62
C ASP A 148 34.74 -14.83 -16.67
N GLN A 149 33.41 -14.91 -16.71
CA GLN A 149 32.56 -14.09 -15.84
C GLN A 149 32.50 -14.69 -14.45
N GLU A 150 32.80 -13.85 -13.45
CA GLU A 150 32.51 -14.12 -12.05
C GLU A 150 30.99 -14.33 -11.87
N SER A 151 30.59 -15.12 -10.87
CA SER A 151 29.16 -15.31 -10.61
C SER A 151 28.52 -14.01 -10.16
N LEU A 152 27.23 -13.83 -10.46
CA LEU A 152 26.48 -12.64 -10.06
C LEU A 152 26.52 -12.40 -8.53
N ILE A 153 26.50 -13.49 -7.75
CA ILE A 153 26.59 -13.40 -6.29
C ILE A 153 27.96 -12.91 -5.86
N ASP A 154 29.06 -13.41 -6.45
CA ASP A 154 30.41 -12.96 -6.11
C ASP A 154 30.58 -11.47 -6.40
N LEU A 155 30.08 -11.00 -7.55
CA LEU A 155 30.10 -9.58 -7.93
C LEU A 155 29.29 -8.71 -6.98
N LEU A 156 28.15 -9.19 -6.48
CA LEU A 156 27.34 -8.47 -5.49
C LEU A 156 28.03 -8.40 -4.12
N ILE A 157 28.74 -9.45 -3.71
CA ILE A 157 29.51 -9.47 -2.45
C ILE A 157 30.73 -8.55 -2.55
N ASP A 158 31.41 -8.54 -3.70
CA ASP A 158 32.50 -7.60 -3.96
C ASP A 158 32.01 -6.16 -3.94
N PHE A 159 30.87 -5.88 -4.59
CA PHE A 159 30.24 -4.57 -4.57
C PHE A 159 29.85 -4.14 -3.15
N HIS A 160 29.30 -5.07 -2.35
CA HIS A 160 29.02 -4.83 -0.93
C HIS A 160 30.29 -4.48 -0.15
N SER A 161 31.35 -5.26 -0.32
CA SER A 161 32.61 -5.11 0.41
C SER A 161 33.25 -3.74 0.15
N GLU A 162 33.14 -3.21 -1.08
CA GLU A 162 33.58 -1.84 -1.41
C GLU A 162 32.80 -0.74 -0.67
N LEU A 163 31.54 -0.99 -0.30
CA LEU A 163 30.68 0.01 0.34
C LEU A 163 30.59 -0.15 1.87
N ALA A 164 30.82 -1.35 2.39
CA ALA A 164 30.53 -1.71 3.78
C ALA A 164 31.36 -0.90 4.79
N GLU A 165 32.65 -0.64 4.51
CA GLU A 165 33.53 0.10 5.41
C GLU A 165 33.07 1.54 5.68
N ASP A 166 32.46 2.19 4.68
CA ASP A 166 31.96 3.58 4.76
C ASP A 166 30.41 3.63 4.79
N ALA A 167 29.73 2.54 5.17
CA ALA A 167 28.27 2.46 5.10
C ALA A 167 27.58 3.57 5.93
N ALA A 168 28.13 3.90 7.11
CA ALA A 168 27.61 4.99 7.94
C ALA A 168 27.72 6.37 7.27
N ASP A 169 28.85 6.66 6.61
CA ASP A 169 29.04 7.91 5.87
C ASP A 169 28.13 7.98 4.62
N LEU A 170 27.97 6.85 3.92
CA LEU A 170 27.05 6.74 2.80
C LEU A 170 25.59 6.90 3.22
N ALA A 171 25.20 6.42 4.41
CA ALA A 171 23.84 6.50 4.92
C ALA A 171 23.35 7.95 5.07
N VAL A 172 24.23 8.88 5.43
CA VAL A 172 23.91 10.32 5.53
C VAL A 172 24.14 11.07 4.22
N HIS A 173 24.79 10.42 3.23
CA HIS A 173 25.03 11.02 1.91
C HIS A 173 23.74 11.07 1.06
N ILE A 174 23.47 12.22 0.45
CA ILE A 174 22.24 12.48 -0.34
C ILE A 174 22.05 11.49 -1.51
N CYS A 175 23.15 11.01 -2.11
CA CYS A 175 23.13 10.00 -3.16
C CYS A 175 23.40 8.58 -2.63
N GLY A 176 24.27 8.45 -1.63
CA GLY A 176 24.80 7.16 -1.18
C GLY A 176 23.73 6.33 -0.47
N SER A 177 22.91 7.00 0.33
CA SER A 177 21.80 6.39 1.06
C SER A 177 20.80 5.68 0.15
N HIS A 178 20.59 6.19 -1.06
CA HIS A 178 19.72 5.55 -2.05
C HIS A 178 20.34 4.30 -2.66
N VAL A 179 21.66 4.27 -2.85
CA VAL A 179 22.39 3.10 -3.35
C VAL A 179 22.39 2.00 -2.31
N LEU A 180 22.70 2.33 -1.04
CA LEU A 180 22.61 1.39 0.07
C LEU A 180 21.21 0.80 0.20
N ARG A 181 20.16 1.63 0.07
CA ARG A 181 18.78 1.16 0.10
C ARG A 181 18.50 0.13 -1.00
N SER A 182 18.90 0.41 -2.24
CA SER A 182 18.73 -0.55 -3.34
C SER A 182 19.49 -1.86 -3.08
N LEU A 183 20.72 -1.78 -2.56
CA LEU A 183 21.52 -2.96 -2.25
C LEU A 183 20.88 -3.82 -1.15
N ILE A 184 20.44 -3.20 -0.06
CA ILE A 184 19.73 -3.87 1.05
C ILE A 184 18.45 -4.54 0.52
N CYS A 185 17.68 -3.86 -0.33
CA CYS A 185 16.49 -4.44 -0.95
C CYS A 185 16.82 -5.68 -1.79
N VAL A 186 17.87 -5.63 -2.63
CA VAL A 186 18.34 -6.79 -3.41
C VAL A 186 18.72 -7.96 -2.50
N PHE A 187 19.49 -7.70 -1.44
CA PHE A 187 19.87 -8.74 -0.46
C PHE A 187 18.66 -9.31 0.29
N GLY A 188 17.66 -8.47 0.56
CA GLY A 188 16.38 -8.89 1.13
C GLY A 188 15.46 -9.66 0.20
N GLY A 189 15.80 -9.78 -1.09
CA GLY A 189 14.90 -10.38 -2.08
C GLY A 189 13.62 -9.56 -2.32
N VAL A 190 13.66 -8.25 -2.08
CA VAL A 190 12.52 -7.35 -2.20
C VAL A 190 12.83 -6.14 -3.08
N GLU A 191 11.81 -5.53 -3.66
CA GLU A 191 11.89 -4.28 -4.41
C GLU A 191 11.15 -3.13 -3.73
N GLU A 192 11.74 -1.94 -3.83
CA GLU A 192 11.12 -0.69 -3.40
C GLU A 192 10.19 -0.14 -4.50
N LEU A 193 8.88 -0.29 -4.33
CA LEU A 193 7.90 0.35 -5.19
C LEU A 193 7.65 1.81 -4.78
N LYS A 194 7.85 2.72 -5.73
CA LYS A 194 7.50 4.14 -5.59
C LYS A 194 6.08 4.37 -6.13
N VAL A 195 5.10 4.44 -5.22
CA VAL A 195 3.64 4.50 -5.51
C VAL A 195 3.21 5.70 -6.39
N ASN A 196 4.04 6.75 -6.53
CA ASN A 196 3.68 7.95 -7.31
C ASN A 196 4.80 8.50 -8.21
N GLY A 197 5.80 7.69 -8.55
CA GLY A 197 6.81 8.03 -9.54
C GLY A 197 6.55 7.27 -10.83
N ASN A 198 6.43 7.96 -11.97
CA ASN A 198 6.65 7.28 -13.24
C ASN A 198 8.12 6.77 -13.18
N PRO A 199 8.39 5.46 -13.21
CA PRO A 199 9.75 4.93 -12.96
C PRO A 199 10.78 5.49 -13.95
N PHE A 200 10.32 5.95 -15.11
CA PHE A 200 11.15 6.44 -16.22
C PHE A 200 11.34 7.96 -16.29
N ARG A 201 10.95 8.76 -15.28
CA ARG A 201 11.10 10.23 -15.35
C ARG A 201 12.01 10.80 -14.28
N ARG A 202 13.28 11.02 -14.66
CA ARG A 202 14.16 12.02 -14.04
C ARG A 202 13.49 13.39 -14.05
N GLY A 203 13.32 14.00 -12.88
CA GLY A 203 13.51 15.43 -12.60
C GLY A 203 12.82 16.54 -13.41
N LYS A 204 12.01 16.29 -14.45
CA LYS A 204 11.27 17.37 -15.13
C LYS A 204 10.01 17.71 -14.33
N SER A 205 10.22 18.61 -13.37
CA SER A 205 9.19 19.43 -12.74
C SER A 205 8.17 19.86 -13.80
N LYS A 206 6.98 19.26 -13.83
CA LYS A 206 5.84 19.92 -14.47
C LYS A 206 5.78 21.31 -13.82
N LYS A 207 5.80 22.39 -14.62
CA LYS A 207 5.61 23.77 -14.16
C LYS A 207 4.62 23.76 -12.99
N LYS A 208 5.09 24.13 -11.79
CA LYS A 208 4.32 24.17 -10.55
C LYS A 208 2.98 24.85 -10.83
N LYS A 209 1.93 24.06 -11.04
CA LYS A 209 0.57 24.55 -10.95
C LYS A 209 0.38 24.71 -9.44
N LYS A 210 0.40 25.96 -8.97
CA LYS A 210 0.23 26.42 -7.58
C LYS A 210 -0.29 25.29 -6.67
N ASP A 211 0.61 24.74 -5.85
CA ASP A 211 0.32 23.62 -4.95
C ASP A 211 -0.90 23.98 -4.09
N ILE A 212 -2.04 23.35 -4.38
CA ILE A 212 -3.15 23.26 -3.46
C ILE A 212 -2.83 22.06 -2.58
N ASP A 213 -2.51 22.38 -1.33
CA ASP A 213 -2.49 21.55 -0.12
C ASP A 213 -2.57 20.04 -0.35
N ASP A 214 -1.40 19.43 -0.57
CA ASP A 214 -1.26 17.99 -0.80
C ASP A 214 -0.55 17.33 0.39
N SER A 215 -1.14 17.48 1.58
CA SER A 215 -0.74 16.78 2.80
C SER A 215 -0.95 15.26 2.72
N SER A 216 -1.57 14.77 1.64
CA SER A 216 -1.91 13.37 1.41
C SER A 216 -0.86 12.56 0.64
N LYS A 217 0.24 13.20 0.18
CA LYS A 217 1.40 12.47 -0.37
C LYS A 217 2.21 11.85 0.77
N GLN A 218 1.59 10.93 1.50
CA GLN A 218 2.31 9.87 2.17
C GLN A 218 3.12 9.20 1.05
N ARG A 219 4.44 9.46 1.04
CA ARG A 219 5.38 8.74 0.17
C ARG A 219 5.46 7.34 0.75
N ASP A 220 4.40 6.58 0.51
CA ASP A 220 4.27 5.19 0.91
C ASP A 220 5.25 4.42 0.04
N THR A 221 6.49 4.35 0.52
CA THR A 221 7.46 3.40 -0.02
C THR A 221 6.91 2.03 0.34
N ARG A 222 6.72 1.18 -0.67
CA ARG A 222 6.21 -0.18 -0.49
C ARG A 222 7.31 -1.17 -0.80
N LEU A 223 7.39 -2.25 -0.02
CA LEU A 223 8.21 -3.39 -0.38
C LEU A 223 7.35 -4.49 -1.01
N LEU A 224 7.87 -5.12 -2.05
CA LEU A 224 7.31 -6.34 -2.61
C LEU A 224 8.43 -7.36 -2.73
N PHE A 225 8.13 -8.63 -2.57
CA PHE A 225 9.06 -9.65 -3.03
C PHE A 225 9.25 -9.53 -4.53
N PHE A 226 10.49 -9.74 -5.01
CA PHE A 226 10.71 -9.92 -6.44
C PHE A 226 9.85 -11.09 -6.95
N LYS A 227 9.33 -10.99 -8.17
CA LYS A 227 8.67 -12.13 -8.82
C LYS A 227 9.78 -13.06 -9.33
N GLU A 228 9.84 -14.28 -8.79
CA GLU A 228 10.83 -15.31 -9.21
C GLU A 228 12.30 -14.81 -9.26
N PRO A 229 12.90 -14.39 -8.13
CA PRO A 229 14.26 -13.89 -8.09
C PRO A 229 15.22 -15.02 -8.45
N HIS A 230 16.08 -14.73 -9.40
CA HIS A 230 17.26 -15.56 -9.69
C HIS A 230 18.31 -15.51 -8.60
N ILE A 231 18.40 -14.36 -7.92
CA ILE A 231 19.29 -14.23 -6.77
C ILE A 231 18.65 -15.03 -5.65
N ASN A 232 19.30 -16.12 -5.27
CA ASN A 232 18.95 -16.84 -4.06
C ASN A 232 19.30 -15.96 -2.86
N CYS A 233 18.36 -15.14 -2.39
CA CYS A 233 18.53 -14.32 -1.19
C CYS A 233 18.73 -15.16 0.09
N LEU A 234 18.50 -16.47 0.03
CA LEU A 234 18.84 -17.43 1.09
C LEU A 234 20.30 -17.92 1.00
N ASP A 235 21.10 -17.44 0.03
CA ASP A 235 22.55 -17.68 0.04
C ASP A 235 23.14 -17.11 1.34
N ALA A 236 23.87 -17.95 2.07
CA ALA A 236 24.44 -17.60 3.36
C ALA A 236 25.37 -16.38 3.28
N ARG A 237 26.06 -16.16 2.14
CA ARG A 237 26.95 -15.02 1.92
C ARG A 237 26.18 -13.72 1.78
N ILE A 238 25.03 -13.74 1.11
CA ILE A 238 24.14 -12.58 0.99
C ILE A 238 23.55 -12.23 2.36
N SER A 239 23.12 -13.25 3.11
CA SER A 239 22.62 -13.07 4.47
C SER A 239 23.68 -12.45 5.39
N GLN A 240 24.90 -12.98 5.33
CA GLN A 240 26.04 -12.46 6.09
C GLN A 240 26.35 -11.01 5.70
N ALA A 241 26.40 -10.68 4.40
CA ALA A 241 26.66 -9.32 3.94
C ALA A 241 25.58 -8.33 4.43
N LEU A 242 24.30 -8.73 4.41
CA LEU A 242 23.22 -7.92 4.97
C LEU A 242 23.36 -7.72 6.48
N ASP A 243 23.77 -8.75 7.22
CA ASP A 243 24.00 -8.65 8.66
C ASP A 243 25.22 -7.76 8.97
N GLU A 244 26.31 -7.87 8.21
CA GLU A 244 27.49 -7.01 8.31
C GLU A 244 27.15 -5.54 8.03
N MET A 245 26.37 -5.27 6.98
CA MET A 245 25.88 -3.92 6.69
C MET A 245 24.98 -3.39 7.79
N THR A 246 24.11 -4.24 8.36
CA THR A 246 23.25 -3.88 9.49
C THR A 246 24.07 -3.51 10.70
N ALA A 247 25.09 -4.32 11.03
CA ALA A 247 26.02 -4.05 12.12
C ALA A 247 26.82 -2.76 11.88
N GLY A 248 27.34 -2.54 10.67
CA GLY A 248 28.07 -1.33 10.30
C GLY A 248 27.23 -0.06 10.40
N LEU A 249 25.93 -0.13 10.08
CA LEU A 249 25.00 1.00 10.15
C LEU A 249 24.48 1.27 11.57
N THR A 250 24.36 0.24 12.42
CA THR A 250 23.56 0.32 13.65
C THR A 250 24.30 -0.10 14.92
N GLY A 251 25.52 -0.61 14.78
CA GLY A 251 26.26 -1.29 15.84
C GLY A 251 25.67 -2.66 16.18
N ASP A 252 26.33 -3.42 17.06
CA ASP A 252 25.90 -4.77 17.44
C ASP A 252 25.05 -4.83 18.73
N CYS A 253 25.12 -3.78 19.53
CA CYS A 253 24.53 -3.73 20.87
C CYS A 253 23.53 -2.59 20.98
N VAL A 254 22.61 -2.70 21.94
CA VAL A 254 21.80 -1.56 22.36
C VAL A 254 22.72 -0.58 23.09
N LEU A 255 22.75 0.67 22.64
CA LEU A 255 23.55 1.74 23.23
C LEU A 255 22.64 2.83 23.82
N PRO A 256 23.15 3.66 24.74
CA PRO A 256 22.47 4.89 25.13
C PRO A 256 22.14 5.76 23.90
N PRO A 257 21.14 6.65 23.99
CA PRO A 257 20.77 7.52 22.88
C PRO A 257 21.97 8.29 22.32
N GLY A 258 22.13 8.25 21.00
CA GLY A 258 23.29 8.85 20.34
C GLY A 258 23.14 8.89 18.82
N ASP A 259 24.22 8.52 18.13
CA ASP A 259 24.34 8.69 16.68
C ASP A 259 23.24 7.94 15.89
N LEU A 260 22.84 6.75 16.34
CA LEU A 260 21.79 5.97 15.66
C LEU A 260 20.42 6.68 15.68
N GLN A 261 20.00 7.23 16.83
CA GLN A 261 18.76 8.00 16.92
C GLN A 261 18.86 9.31 16.13
N SER A 262 20.04 9.95 16.16
CA SER A 262 20.31 11.11 15.31
C SER A 262 20.20 10.74 13.82
N PHE A 263 20.69 9.58 13.40
CA PHE A 263 20.54 9.08 12.03
C PHE A 263 19.08 8.79 11.67
N ALA A 264 18.26 8.31 12.61
CA ALA A 264 16.82 8.14 12.40
C ALA A 264 16.11 9.49 12.15
N CYS A 265 16.57 10.57 12.78
CA CYS A 265 16.02 11.92 12.60
C CYS A 265 16.60 12.69 11.41
N GLN A 266 17.61 12.16 10.73
CA GLN A 266 18.24 12.81 9.57
C GLN A 266 17.73 12.21 8.24
N GLY A 267 18.29 12.67 7.10
CA GLY A 267 17.94 12.13 5.78
C GLY A 267 18.11 10.61 5.63
N SER A 268 18.94 10.02 6.49
CA SER A 268 19.17 8.58 6.68
C SER A 268 18.01 7.82 7.30
N GLY A 269 17.03 8.46 7.93
CA GLY A 269 15.90 7.77 8.58
C GLY A 269 15.12 6.86 7.64
N ALA A 270 15.01 7.25 6.37
CA ALA A 270 14.39 6.42 5.34
C ALA A 270 15.20 5.15 4.99
N LEU A 271 16.53 5.17 5.15
CA LEU A 271 17.36 3.96 5.02
C LEU A 271 17.08 2.99 6.18
N LEU A 272 17.04 3.49 7.41
CA LEU A 272 16.78 2.66 8.59
C LEU A 272 15.38 2.05 8.59
N SER A 273 14.35 2.81 8.16
CA SER A 273 13.00 2.27 7.93
C SER A 273 13.00 1.14 6.91
N ILE A 274 13.77 1.26 5.83
CA ILE A 274 13.83 0.22 4.80
C ILE A 274 14.62 -0.98 5.29
N LEU A 275 15.72 -0.78 5.99
CA LEU A 275 16.50 -1.86 6.59
C LEU A 275 15.63 -2.68 7.55
N LEU A 276 14.87 -2.02 8.43
CA LEU A 276 13.95 -2.71 9.34
C LEU A 276 12.89 -3.53 8.59
N ARG A 277 12.28 -2.97 7.53
CA ARG A 277 11.32 -3.68 6.69
C ARG A 277 11.96 -4.86 5.97
N VAL A 278 13.14 -4.68 5.38
CA VAL A 278 13.87 -5.73 4.66
C VAL A 278 14.20 -6.89 5.58
N LEU A 279 14.74 -6.62 6.77
CA LEU A 279 15.01 -7.67 7.76
C LEU A 279 13.73 -8.38 8.19
N THR A 280 12.60 -7.67 8.27
CA THR A 280 11.29 -8.27 8.59
C THR A 280 10.80 -9.19 7.46
N TYR A 281 10.95 -8.77 6.20
CA TYR A 281 10.56 -9.56 5.03
C TYR A 281 11.46 -10.78 4.81
N ARG A 282 12.74 -10.68 5.15
CA ARG A 282 13.70 -11.79 5.04
C ARG A 282 13.27 -12.99 5.87
N ASP A 283 12.75 -12.72 7.07
CA ASP A 283 12.44 -13.76 8.05
C ASP A 283 10.97 -14.23 7.95
N CYS A 284 10.18 -13.70 7.01
CA CYS A 284 8.76 -14.07 6.84
C CYS A 284 8.51 -15.04 5.66
N SER A 285 7.34 -15.69 5.69
CA SER A 285 6.92 -16.62 4.62
C SER A 285 6.60 -15.87 3.33
N ARG A 286 7.43 -16.07 2.31
CA ARG A 286 7.29 -15.39 1.03
C ARG A 286 6.02 -15.78 0.28
N GLU A 287 5.66 -17.06 0.29
CA GLU A 287 4.43 -17.56 -0.37
C GLU A 287 3.19 -16.96 0.30
N GLU A 288 3.13 -17.00 1.63
CA GLU A 288 1.99 -16.48 2.40
C GLU A 288 1.77 -14.99 2.12
N TRP A 289 2.84 -14.20 2.18
CA TRP A 289 2.73 -12.76 1.99
C TRP A 289 2.50 -12.37 0.54
N SER A 290 3.02 -13.13 -0.43
CA SER A 290 2.71 -12.93 -1.85
C SER A 290 1.22 -13.09 -2.14
N ASP A 291 0.57 -14.10 -1.55
CA ASP A 291 -0.86 -14.33 -1.74
C ASP A 291 -1.71 -13.30 -0.99
N ARG A 292 -1.34 -12.95 0.26
CA ARG A 292 -1.98 -11.84 0.99
C ARG A 292 -1.89 -10.52 0.23
N PHE A 293 -0.77 -10.26 -0.46
CA PHE A 293 -0.63 -9.05 -1.28
C PHE A 293 -1.49 -9.09 -2.53
N LYS A 294 -1.62 -10.23 -3.22
CA LYS A 294 -2.55 -10.36 -4.35
C LYS A 294 -3.99 -10.11 -3.90
N GLU A 295 -4.42 -10.76 -2.81
CA GLU A 295 -5.76 -10.54 -2.25
C GLU A 295 -5.99 -9.07 -1.87
N TRP A 296 -4.98 -8.47 -1.24
CA TRP A 296 -5.05 -7.06 -0.87
C TRP A 296 -5.05 -6.15 -2.11
N GLU A 297 -4.25 -6.41 -3.14
CA GLU A 297 -4.22 -5.61 -4.38
C GLU A 297 -5.54 -5.72 -5.15
N GLU A 298 -6.12 -6.91 -5.24
CA GLU A 298 -7.43 -7.11 -5.87
C GLU A 298 -8.52 -6.31 -5.15
N ARG A 299 -8.49 -6.27 -3.82
CA ARG A 299 -9.38 -5.43 -3.01
C ARG A 299 -9.02 -3.93 -3.12
N SER A 300 -7.74 -3.60 -3.07
CA SER A 300 -7.23 -2.23 -2.93
C SER A 300 -7.10 -1.46 -4.25
N MET A 301 -6.97 -2.12 -5.40
CA MET A 301 -6.98 -1.46 -6.71
C MET A 301 -8.28 -0.68 -6.93
N LEU A 302 -9.37 -1.12 -6.28
CA LEU A 302 -10.65 -0.44 -6.25
C LEU A 302 -10.71 0.71 -5.21
N ASP A 303 -9.83 0.69 -4.20
CA ASP A 303 -9.99 1.37 -2.90
C ASP A 303 -8.82 2.27 -2.48
N HIS A 304 -7.84 2.57 -3.36
CA HIS A 304 -6.73 3.49 -3.02
C HIS A 304 -7.19 4.87 -2.48
N HIS A 305 -8.41 5.28 -2.82
CA HIS A 305 -9.04 6.49 -2.30
C HIS A 305 -9.33 6.44 -0.81
N LEU A 306 -9.47 5.23 -0.22
CA LEU A 306 -9.79 5.03 1.20
C LEU A 306 -8.59 5.22 2.13
N GLY A 307 -7.35 5.14 1.61
CA GLY A 307 -6.15 5.32 2.44
C GLY A 307 -5.90 4.20 3.45
N ASN A 308 -6.45 3.01 3.19
CA ASN A 308 -6.19 1.80 3.97
C ASN A 308 -4.67 1.54 4.00
N ILE A 309 -4.13 1.29 5.19
CA ILE A 309 -2.74 0.87 5.33
C ILE A 309 -2.61 -0.54 4.74
N ARG A 310 -1.57 -0.74 3.94
CA ARG A 310 -1.26 -2.07 3.41
C ARG A 310 -0.82 -2.97 4.57
N PRO A 311 -1.32 -4.21 4.67
CA PRO A 311 -0.82 -5.14 5.67
C PRO A 311 0.68 -5.40 5.41
N GLU A 312 1.47 -5.46 6.46
CA GLU A 312 2.90 -5.76 6.42
C GLU A 312 3.20 -6.90 7.40
N PRO A 313 4.25 -7.73 7.17
CA PRO A 313 4.70 -8.70 8.14
C PRO A 313 5.15 -8.03 9.43
N SER A 314 4.92 -8.70 10.57
CA SER A 314 5.55 -8.35 11.83
C SER A 314 6.88 -9.06 11.97
N PHE A 315 7.85 -8.44 12.65
CA PHE A 315 9.11 -9.13 12.96
C PHE A 315 8.95 -10.13 14.10
N GLU A 316 9.70 -11.23 14.03
CA GLU A 316 9.70 -12.26 15.06
C GLU A 316 10.61 -11.88 16.25
N PRO A 317 10.29 -12.33 17.48
CA PRO A 317 11.17 -12.14 18.62
C PRO A 317 12.58 -12.68 18.38
N GLU A 318 13.57 -11.84 18.67
CA GLU A 318 15.01 -12.08 18.54
C GLU A 318 15.52 -12.22 17.10
N SER A 319 14.65 -11.98 16.11
CA SER A 319 15.08 -11.74 14.73
C SER A 319 16.01 -10.52 14.64
N PRO A 320 16.85 -10.42 13.59
CA PRO A 320 17.65 -9.21 13.36
C PRO A 320 16.82 -7.94 13.21
N ALA A 321 15.57 -8.03 12.70
CA ALA A 321 14.63 -6.92 12.71
C ALA A 321 14.24 -6.50 14.14
N HIS A 322 13.96 -7.47 15.03
CA HIS A 322 13.69 -7.18 16.46
C HIS A 322 14.90 -6.55 17.15
N LEU A 323 16.10 -7.06 16.89
CA LEU A 323 17.33 -6.52 17.46
C LEU A 323 17.58 -5.09 16.98
N LEU A 324 17.35 -4.81 15.69
CA LEU A 324 17.40 -3.45 15.16
C LEU A 324 16.35 -2.55 15.82
N ALA A 325 15.10 -3.00 15.98
CA ALA A 325 14.06 -2.25 16.65
C ALA A 325 14.45 -1.90 18.10
N LYS A 326 15.07 -2.85 18.82
CA LYS A 326 15.61 -2.62 20.16
C LYS A 326 16.72 -1.56 20.15
N ARG A 327 17.66 -1.61 19.20
CA ARG A 327 18.74 -0.61 19.08
C ARG A 327 18.18 0.78 18.78
N LEU A 328 17.22 0.89 17.85
CA LEU A 328 16.59 2.16 17.47
C LEU A 328 15.89 2.84 18.64
N LEU A 329 15.22 2.08 19.51
CA LEU A 329 14.51 2.61 20.67
C LEU A 329 15.35 2.66 21.95
N CYS A 330 16.61 2.24 21.93
CA CYS A 330 17.41 2.00 23.15
C CYS A 330 16.71 1.04 24.14
N TRP A 331 16.06 0.01 23.60
CA TRP A 331 15.18 -0.92 24.32
C TRP A 331 15.98 -2.00 25.08
N GLU A 332 16.47 -1.63 26.27
CA GLU A 332 17.26 -2.53 27.13
C GLU A 332 16.53 -2.87 28.45
N PRO A 333 16.19 -4.15 28.69
CA PRO A 333 15.57 -4.57 29.96
C PRO A 333 16.46 -4.30 31.17
N ALA A 334 17.79 -4.45 31.03
CA ALA A 334 18.74 -4.31 32.13
C ALA A 334 18.73 -2.90 32.75
N ASN A 335 18.47 -1.88 31.94
CA ASN A 335 18.41 -0.48 32.38
C ASN A 335 16.96 0.00 32.61
N LYS A 336 16.01 -0.93 32.82
CA LYS A 336 14.58 -0.63 32.99
C LYS A 336 14.03 0.29 31.89
N HIS A 337 14.52 0.16 30.67
CA HIS A 337 14.09 1.00 29.54
C HIS A 337 14.22 2.51 29.78
N GLN A 338 15.18 2.95 30.61
CA GLN A 338 15.24 4.34 31.11
C GLN A 338 15.22 5.42 30.01
N TRP A 339 15.75 5.14 28.82
CA TRP A 339 15.84 6.10 27.72
C TRP A 339 14.69 5.99 26.71
N VAL A 340 13.94 4.88 26.73
CA VAL A 340 12.93 4.59 25.70
C VAL A 340 11.87 5.70 25.60
N PRO A 341 11.32 6.24 26.72
CA PRO A 341 10.34 7.33 26.64
C PRO A 341 10.87 8.57 25.92
N ASP A 342 12.09 9.02 26.27
CA ASP A 342 12.71 10.21 25.67
C ASP A 342 13.04 9.99 24.20
N VAL A 343 13.48 8.78 23.83
CA VAL A 343 13.75 8.42 22.42
C VAL A 343 12.46 8.40 21.61
N ILE A 344 11.37 7.80 22.12
CA ILE A 344 10.06 7.81 21.46
C ILE A 344 9.59 9.25 21.26
N TYR A 345 9.68 10.09 22.30
CA TYR A 345 9.29 11.49 22.22
C TYR A 345 10.12 12.27 21.18
N GLY A 346 11.44 12.06 21.18
CA GLY A 346 12.35 12.67 20.20
C GLY A 346 12.07 12.25 18.76
N LEU A 347 11.87 10.95 18.51
CA LEU A 347 11.53 10.42 17.19
C LEU A 347 10.17 10.94 16.74
N ALA A 348 9.15 10.91 17.60
CA ALA A 348 7.82 11.39 17.27
C ALA A 348 7.80 12.88 16.91
N GLY A 349 8.69 13.69 17.50
CA GLY A 349 8.82 15.12 17.25
C GLY A 349 9.52 15.51 15.94
N ASP A 350 10.30 14.60 15.35
CA ASP A 350 11.10 14.85 14.14
C ASP A 350 10.43 14.28 12.87
N PRO A 351 10.37 14.98 11.73
CA PRO A 351 9.71 14.47 10.52
C PRO A 351 10.29 13.19 9.91
N SER A 352 11.58 12.91 10.10
CA SER A 352 12.23 11.67 9.63
C SER A 352 12.13 10.59 10.71
N GLY A 353 12.36 10.98 11.96
CA GLY A 353 12.20 10.12 13.13
C GLY A 353 10.78 9.57 13.26
N SER A 354 9.77 10.38 12.96
CA SER A 354 8.36 9.99 13.08
C SER A 354 8.05 8.86 12.10
N ARG A 355 8.60 8.91 10.88
CA ARG A 355 8.43 7.85 9.88
C ARG A 355 9.14 6.56 10.28
N CYS A 356 10.29 6.67 10.95
CA CYS A 356 10.97 5.53 11.53
C CYS A 356 10.09 4.88 12.61
N LEU A 357 9.51 5.69 13.50
CA LEU A 357 8.57 5.22 14.53
C LEU A 357 7.27 4.66 13.95
N GLU A 358 6.70 5.26 12.90
CA GLU A 358 5.56 4.70 12.16
C GLU A 358 5.87 3.31 11.61
N THR A 359 7.08 3.13 11.07
CA THR A 359 7.54 1.84 10.55
C THR A 359 7.72 0.82 11.67
N LEU A 360 8.28 1.22 12.82
CA LEU A 360 8.37 0.36 14.00
C LEU A 360 6.99 -0.11 14.44
N LEU A 361 6.03 0.82 14.61
CA LEU A 361 4.66 0.50 14.99
C LEU A 361 3.98 -0.45 14.01
N LEU A 362 4.18 -0.25 12.70
CA LEU A 362 3.57 -1.08 11.66
C LEU A 362 4.08 -2.54 11.65
N LEU A 363 5.36 -2.74 11.97
CA LEU A 363 6.03 -4.05 11.91
C LEU A 363 6.13 -4.74 13.28
N SER A 364 5.72 -4.06 14.35
CA SER A 364 5.90 -4.60 15.70
C SER A 364 4.95 -5.78 15.96
N PRO A 365 5.42 -6.88 16.58
CA PRO A 365 4.53 -7.87 17.16
C PRO A 365 3.76 -7.26 18.35
N ALA A 366 2.64 -7.87 18.73
CA ALA A 366 1.70 -7.30 19.68
C ALA A 366 2.31 -6.91 21.04
N GLU A 367 3.23 -7.72 21.57
CA GLU A 367 3.91 -7.44 22.84
C GLU A 367 4.83 -6.21 22.75
N PHE A 368 5.67 -6.14 21.72
CA PHE A 368 6.57 -5.00 21.51
C PHE A 368 5.79 -3.71 21.23
N TYR A 369 4.70 -3.81 20.45
CA TYR A 369 3.78 -2.70 20.19
C TYR A 369 3.16 -2.15 21.49
N ALA A 370 2.65 -3.04 22.35
CA ALA A 370 2.11 -2.65 23.65
C ALA A 370 3.17 -1.97 24.53
N GLY A 371 4.41 -2.45 24.48
CA GLY A 371 5.54 -1.78 25.12
C GLY A 371 5.72 -0.35 24.61
N ILE A 372 5.71 -0.12 23.29
CA ILE A 372 5.85 1.22 22.71
C ILE A 372 4.71 2.14 23.19
N LEU A 373 3.49 1.63 23.28
CA LEU A 373 2.34 2.38 23.80
C LEU A 373 2.56 2.86 25.25
N GLU A 374 3.05 1.97 26.10
CA GLU A 374 3.32 2.26 27.52
C GLU A 374 4.50 3.22 27.68
N ALA A 375 5.64 2.93 27.04
CA ALA A 375 6.85 3.75 27.16
C ALA A 375 6.69 5.14 26.55
N GLY A 376 5.90 5.29 25.47
CA GLY A 376 5.56 6.58 24.88
C GLY A 376 4.44 7.33 25.59
N ASP A 377 3.86 6.74 26.64
CA ASP A 377 2.71 7.27 27.38
C ASP A 377 1.50 7.61 26.48
N PHE A 378 1.32 6.87 25.39
CA PHE A 378 0.27 7.12 24.40
C PHE A 378 -1.14 6.78 24.91
N LEU A 379 -1.25 6.08 26.04
CA LEU A 379 -2.53 5.68 26.63
C LEU A 379 -3.08 6.69 27.65
N THR A 380 -2.36 7.75 27.96
CA THR A 380 -2.88 8.83 28.82
C THR A 380 -3.49 9.95 27.98
N ALA A 381 -4.61 10.51 28.48
CA ALA A 381 -5.32 11.58 27.78
C ALA A 381 -4.45 12.81 27.54
N LYS A 382 -3.62 13.19 28.51
CA LYS A 382 -2.77 14.38 28.43
C LYS A 382 -1.73 14.23 27.31
N THR A 383 -0.91 13.18 27.37
CA THR A 383 0.21 12.99 26.45
C THR A 383 -0.27 12.70 25.03
N LEU A 384 -1.31 11.87 24.87
CA LEU A 384 -1.87 11.59 23.55
C LEU A 384 -2.42 12.85 22.87
N GLN A 385 -3.10 13.72 23.61
CA GLN A 385 -3.63 14.98 23.07
C GLN A 385 -2.53 15.98 22.72
N GLU A 386 -1.41 15.98 23.46
CA GLU A 386 -0.23 16.79 23.12
C GLU A 386 0.38 16.33 21.78
N TYR A 387 0.59 15.03 21.60
CA TYR A 387 1.05 14.48 20.32
C TYR A 387 0.08 14.77 19.16
N ALA A 388 -1.23 14.60 19.40
CA ALA A 388 -2.27 14.82 18.39
C ALA A 388 -2.34 16.27 17.87
N GLN A 389 -1.93 17.25 18.69
CA GLN A 389 -1.92 18.66 18.30
C GLN A 389 -0.55 19.12 17.78
N HIS A 390 0.48 18.27 17.88
CA HIS A 390 1.81 18.59 17.38
C HIS A 390 1.89 18.46 15.86
N HIS A 391 2.52 19.43 15.20
CA HIS A 391 2.60 19.53 13.74
C HIS A 391 3.30 18.35 13.03
N VAL A 392 4.08 17.55 13.76
CA VAL A 392 4.70 16.30 13.26
C VAL A 392 4.06 15.07 13.89
N SER A 393 3.92 15.09 15.21
CA SER A 393 3.62 13.86 15.96
C SER A 393 2.18 13.40 15.85
N HIS A 394 1.26 14.22 15.32
CA HIS A 394 -0.10 13.78 15.01
C HIS A 394 -0.11 12.62 14.00
N PHE A 395 0.90 12.51 13.12
CA PHE A 395 1.06 11.36 12.23
C PHE A 395 1.33 10.05 12.99
N ILE A 396 2.02 10.12 14.14
CA ILE A 396 2.18 8.96 15.02
C ILE A 396 0.82 8.55 15.57
N VAL A 397 0.01 9.50 16.04
CA VAL A 397 -1.33 9.20 16.58
C VAL A 397 -2.25 8.62 15.50
N GLU A 398 -2.19 9.14 14.28
CA GLU A 398 -2.89 8.57 13.12
C GLU A 398 -2.46 7.12 12.87
N ASN A 399 -1.15 6.86 12.90
CA ASN A 399 -0.61 5.53 12.70
C ASN A 399 -0.99 4.58 13.84
N LEU A 400 -1.00 5.03 15.10
CA LEU A 400 -1.44 4.25 16.25
C LEU A 400 -2.89 3.80 16.10
N LEU A 401 -3.80 4.70 15.72
CA LEU A 401 -5.19 4.36 15.45
C LEU A 401 -5.32 3.36 14.30
N ALA A 402 -4.54 3.54 13.24
CA ALA A 402 -4.56 2.69 12.07
C ALA A 402 -3.89 1.31 12.29
N THR A 403 -2.96 1.19 13.23
CA THR A 403 -2.19 -0.04 13.50
C THR A 403 -2.55 -0.71 14.82
N ALA A 404 -3.49 -0.16 15.61
CA ALA A 404 -3.92 -0.78 16.87
C ALA A 404 -4.24 -2.27 16.67
N HIS A 405 -3.74 -3.12 17.59
CA HIS A 405 -3.83 -4.58 17.49
C HIS A 405 -5.04 -5.15 18.24
N ALA A 406 -5.57 -4.42 19.21
CA ALA A 406 -6.65 -4.86 20.07
C ALA A 406 -7.77 -3.82 20.20
N GLU A 407 -8.96 -4.33 20.52
CA GLU A 407 -10.17 -3.54 20.74
C GLU A 407 -9.97 -2.51 21.86
N GLU A 408 -9.39 -2.94 22.99
CA GLU A 408 -9.15 -2.10 24.17
C GLU A 408 -8.19 -0.95 23.87
N GLN A 409 -7.15 -1.21 23.06
CA GLN A 409 -6.19 -0.18 22.64
C GLN A 409 -6.91 0.89 21.81
N ALA A 410 -7.68 0.47 20.81
CA ALA A 410 -8.43 1.39 19.95
C ALA A 410 -9.44 2.22 20.77
N ALA A 411 -10.17 1.57 21.69
CA ALA A 411 -11.14 2.25 22.54
C ALA A 411 -10.50 3.34 23.41
N VAL A 412 -9.38 3.03 24.08
CA VAL A 412 -8.65 3.99 24.93
C VAL A 412 -8.09 5.15 24.12
N LEU A 413 -7.45 4.87 22.98
CA LEU A 413 -6.92 5.91 22.09
C LEU A 413 -8.03 6.86 21.61
N ILE A 414 -9.17 6.30 21.19
CA ILE A 414 -10.33 7.09 20.74
C ILE A 414 -10.89 7.93 21.89
N ASP A 415 -11.15 7.34 23.06
CA ASP A 415 -11.74 8.03 24.20
C ASP A 415 -10.89 9.23 24.66
N ASN A 416 -9.56 9.05 24.66
CA ASN A 416 -8.61 10.11 24.99
C ASN A 416 -8.60 11.26 23.97
N LEU A 417 -8.98 11.03 22.72
CA LEU A 417 -9.02 12.04 21.65
C LEU A 417 -10.39 12.71 21.46
N LEU A 418 -11.48 12.12 21.99
CA LEU A 418 -12.83 12.68 21.89
C LEU A 418 -12.95 14.15 22.36
N PRO A 419 -12.24 14.62 23.40
CA PRO A 419 -12.27 16.03 23.79
C PRO A 419 -11.83 16.99 22.68
N LEU A 420 -10.84 16.61 21.86
CA LEU A 420 -10.35 17.42 20.75
C LEU A 420 -11.35 17.50 19.59
N VAL A 421 -12.13 16.43 19.37
CA VAL A 421 -13.26 16.44 18.42
C VAL A 421 -14.38 17.34 18.96
N THR A 422 -14.74 17.15 20.23
CA THR A 422 -15.83 17.85 20.90
C THR A 422 -15.63 19.36 20.98
N ASN A 423 -14.38 19.80 21.15
CA ASN A 423 -14.02 21.23 21.19
C ASN A 423 -13.79 21.82 19.78
N GLY A 424 -13.96 21.03 18.72
CA GLY A 424 -13.85 21.47 17.33
C GLY A 424 -12.43 21.54 16.77
N VAL A 425 -11.39 21.28 17.57
CA VAL A 425 -9.98 21.39 17.17
C VAL A 425 -9.64 20.50 15.97
N ILE A 426 -10.06 19.23 16.03
CA ILE A 426 -9.82 18.27 14.93
C ILE A 426 -10.74 18.55 13.71
N LEU A 427 -11.89 19.18 13.94
CA LEU A 427 -12.88 19.45 12.91
C LEU A 427 -12.56 20.71 12.09
N ASP A 428 -11.83 21.66 12.67
CA ASP A 428 -11.41 22.88 11.98
C ASP A 428 -10.52 22.55 10.76
N SER A 429 -10.94 22.97 9.57
CA SER A 429 -10.16 22.75 8.34
C SER A 429 -8.86 23.52 8.31
N THR A 430 -8.72 24.60 9.10
CA THR A 430 -7.47 25.36 9.19
C THR A 430 -6.39 24.65 10.00
N ALA A 431 -6.78 23.79 10.95
CA ALA A 431 -5.87 23.02 11.79
C ALA A 431 -5.23 21.84 11.05
N LYS A 432 -5.81 21.40 9.93
CA LYS A 432 -5.35 20.25 9.12
C LYS A 432 -5.28 18.91 9.86
N LEU A 433 -6.01 18.76 10.97
CA LEU A 433 -6.03 17.55 11.80
C LEU A 433 -7.19 16.59 11.46
N ARG A 434 -8.00 16.87 10.43
CA ARG A 434 -9.17 16.05 10.09
C ARG A 434 -8.83 14.60 9.70
N SER A 435 -7.60 14.34 9.25
CA SER A 435 -7.08 12.99 9.03
C SER A 435 -7.09 12.15 10.31
N LEU A 436 -6.85 12.78 11.47
CA LEU A 436 -6.94 12.12 12.77
C LEU A 436 -8.37 11.67 13.08
N LEU A 437 -9.38 12.51 12.81
CA LEU A 437 -10.79 12.08 12.94
C LEU A 437 -11.09 10.88 12.04
N TRP A 438 -10.61 10.92 10.79
CA TRP A 438 -10.80 9.81 9.87
C TRP A 438 -10.20 8.52 10.46
N ARG A 439 -8.96 8.54 10.98
CA ARG A 439 -8.34 7.36 11.62
C ARG A 439 -9.08 6.91 12.88
N MET A 440 -9.65 7.82 13.66
CA MET A 440 -10.50 7.47 14.81
C MET A 440 -11.76 6.71 14.37
N ILE A 441 -12.45 7.20 13.33
CA ILE A 441 -13.65 6.56 12.78
C ILE A 441 -13.30 5.20 12.14
N GLU A 442 -12.19 5.12 11.41
CA GLU A 442 -11.70 3.87 10.82
C GLU A 442 -11.42 2.82 11.90
N ALA A 443 -10.68 3.18 12.96
CA ALA A 443 -10.40 2.29 14.08
C ALA A 443 -11.69 1.86 14.79
N SER A 444 -12.62 2.79 15.01
CA SER A 444 -13.95 2.53 15.57
C SER A 444 -14.78 1.57 14.73
N ALA A 445 -14.74 1.70 13.40
CA ALA A 445 -15.43 0.78 12.48
C ALA A 445 -14.76 -0.60 12.44
N ARG A 446 -13.42 -0.65 12.51
CA ARG A 446 -12.66 -1.91 12.50
C ARG A 446 -12.90 -2.76 13.75
N PHE A 447 -13.00 -2.14 14.91
CA PHE A 447 -13.11 -2.82 16.21
C PHE A 447 -14.51 -2.77 16.83
N ASP A 448 -15.48 -2.10 16.18
CA ASP A 448 -16.84 -1.92 16.71
C ASP A 448 -16.91 -1.21 18.07
N VAL A 449 -16.00 -0.25 18.32
CA VAL A 449 -15.88 0.48 19.60
C VAL A 449 -16.20 1.96 19.46
N CYS A 450 -16.75 2.57 20.52
CA CYS A 450 -16.92 4.02 20.64
C CYS A 450 -17.75 4.72 19.53
N GLN A 451 -18.48 3.98 18.69
CA GLN A 451 -19.19 4.53 17.52
C GLN A 451 -20.19 5.64 17.87
N GLN A 452 -21.05 5.40 18.88
CA GLN A 452 -22.00 6.42 19.35
C GLN A 452 -21.29 7.64 19.94
N LYS A 453 -20.22 7.44 20.72
CA LYS A 453 -19.45 8.53 21.32
C LYS A 453 -18.82 9.43 20.25
N ILE A 454 -18.27 8.83 19.19
CA ILE A 454 -17.73 9.57 18.04
C ILE A 454 -18.82 10.38 17.35
N HIS A 455 -19.98 9.77 17.12
CA HIS A 455 -21.12 10.44 16.50
C HIS A 455 -21.54 11.68 17.29
N ASP A 456 -21.67 11.54 18.61
CA ASP A 456 -22.03 12.64 19.52
C ASP A 456 -20.93 13.72 19.57
N ALA A 457 -19.66 13.31 19.56
CA ALA A 457 -18.51 14.22 19.57
C ALA A 457 -18.42 15.05 18.28
N ILE A 458 -18.68 14.47 17.10
CA ILE A 458 -18.70 15.22 15.83
C ILE A 458 -19.82 16.26 15.84
N SER A 459 -21.03 15.86 16.27
CA SER A 459 -22.18 16.74 16.42
C SER A 459 -21.88 17.93 17.33
N LYS A 460 -21.36 17.66 18.53
CA LYS A 460 -21.00 18.71 19.50
C LYS A 460 -19.84 19.57 19.03
N GLY A 461 -18.86 18.97 18.37
CA GLY A 461 -17.70 19.65 17.80
C GLY A 461 -18.07 20.67 16.74
N PHE A 462 -18.90 20.30 15.75
CA PHE A 462 -19.37 21.27 14.76
C PHE A 462 -20.31 22.31 15.35
N SER A 463 -21.15 21.95 16.33
CA SER A 463 -21.98 22.92 17.07
C SER A 463 -21.10 23.99 17.72
N THR A 464 -19.99 23.58 18.33
CA THR A 464 -19.00 24.48 18.94
C THR A 464 -18.31 25.34 17.89
N LEU A 465 -17.79 24.72 16.82
CA LEU A 465 -17.06 25.43 15.76
C LEU A 465 -17.92 26.46 15.02
N GLN A 466 -19.20 26.16 14.82
CA GLN A 466 -20.14 27.02 14.09
C GLN A 466 -20.92 27.97 14.99
N ASN A 467 -20.72 27.93 16.32
CA ASN A 467 -21.57 28.61 17.31
C ASN A 467 -23.07 28.34 17.08
N ALA A 468 -23.41 27.10 16.71
CA ALA A 468 -24.75 26.67 16.37
C ALA A 468 -25.40 25.87 17.52
N PRO A 469 -26.72 25.93 17.69
CA PRO A 469 -27.42 25.04 18.61
C PRO A 469 -27.31 23.59 18.14
N SER A 470 -27.22 22.66 19.10
CA SER A 470 -27.06 21.20 18.94
C SER A 470 -27.34 20.62 17.54
N LEU A 471 -26.29 20.51 16.72
CA LEU A 471 -26.34 19.89 15.40
C LEU A 471 -26.40 18.36 15.51
N ARG A 472 -27.13 17.73 14.60
CA ARG A 472 -27.11 16.27 14.38
C ARG A 472 -26.03 15.92 13.37
N ILE A 473 -25.51 14.68 13.38
CA ILE A 473 -24.48 14.26 12.41
C ILE A 473 -24.94 14.48 10.96
N GLN A 474 -26.25 14.35 10.73
CA GLN A 474 -26.90 14.54 9.44
C GLN A 474 -26.60 15.93 8.87
N GLU A 475 -26.61 16.95 9.74
CA GLU A 475 -26.31 18.35 9.41
C GLU A 475 -24.79 18.58 9.31
N CYS A 476 -23.97 17.71 9.90
CA CYS A 476 -22.51 17.76 9.83
C CYS A 476 -21.93 17.15 8.54
N VAL A 477 -22.68 16.33 7.79
CA VAL A 477 -22.15 15.65 6.58
C VAL A 477 -21.59 16.63 5.56
N GLU A 478 -22.33 17.70 5.25
CA GLU A 478 -21.87 18.72 4.30
C GLU A 478 -20.61 19.45 4.79
N ALA A 479 -20.53 19.73 6.09
CA ALA A 479 -19.38 20.36 6.73
C ALA A 479 -18.14 19.45 6.78
N LEU A 480 -18.31 18.13 6.91
CA LEU A 480 -17.21 17.18 6.85
C LEU A 480 -16.56 17.17 5.46
N ILE A 481 -17.39 17.06 4.41
CA ILE A 481 -16.90 16.88 3.04
C ILE A 481 -16.45 18.19 2.38
N GLU A 482 -16.92 19.35 2.87
CA GLU A 482 -16.59 20.69 2.35
C GLU A 482 -16.65 20.77 0.81
N ALA A 483 -17.73 20.26 0.23
CA ALA A 483 -17.87 20.15 -1.22
C ALA A 483 -17.87 21.54 -1.88
N LYS A 484 -16.87 21.79 -2.73
CA LYS A 484 -16.77 23.03 -3.53
C LYS A 484 -16.99 22.70 -5.00
N LYS A 485 -18.06 23.28 -5.57
CA LYS A 485 -18.42 23.14 -6.98
C LYS A 485 -17.32 23.72 -7.88
N PRO A 486 -17.11 23.17 -9.08
CA PRO A 486 -16.18 23.74 -10.05
C PRO A 486 -16.61 25.16 -10.42
N GLN A 487 -15.66 26.10 -10.47
CA GLN A 487 -15.94 27.49 -10.82
C GLN A 487 -15.73 27.76 -12.31
N ARG A 488 -14.96 26.90 -12.99
CA ARG A 488 -14.63 27.00 -14.41
C ARG A 488 -14.90 25.67 -15.12
N ASP A 489 -15.18 25.76 -16.42
CA ASP A 489 -15.30 24.58 -17.27
C ASP A 489 -14.01 23.74 -17.24
N GLY A 490 -14.18 22.45 -16.99
CA GLY A 490 -13.08 21.48 -16.87
C GLY A 490 -12.47 21.35 -15.47
N GLU A 491 -12.89 22.15 -14.48
CA GLU A 491 -12.57 21.89 -13.07
C GLU A 491 -13.37 20.71 -12.53
N ARG A 492 -12.82 20.02 -11.53
CA ARG A 492 -13.49 18.90 -10.84
C ARG A 492 -14.12 19.39 -9.54
N LEU A 493 -15.05 18.60 -9.01
CA LEU A 493 -15.53 18.76 -7.65
C LEU A 493 -14.34 18.67 -6.69
N MET A 494 -14.23 19.64 -5.78
CA MET A 494 -13.23 19.57 -4.71
C MET A 494 -13.93 19.10 -3.44
N LEU A 495 -13.37 18.06 -2.83
CA LEU A 495 -13.82 17.50 -1.56
C LEU A 495 -12.66 17.53 -0.56
N ASN A 496 -12.98 17.67 0.73
CA ASN A 496 -12.03 17.38 1.78
C ASN A 496 -11.78 15.86 1.83
N VAL A 497 -10.53 15.44 1.58
CA VAL A 497 -10.17 14.01 1.47
C VAL A 497 -10.45 13.25 2.76
N ALA A 498 -9.97 13.76 3.89
CA ALA A 498 -10.20 13.14 5.19
C ALA A 498 -11.69 13.14 5.56
N GLY A 499 -12.40 14.23 5.27
CA GLY A 499 -13.84 14.33 5.49
C GLY A 499 -14.65 13.33 4.67
N ALA A 500 -14.33 13.15 3.39
CA ALA A 500 -14.96 12.12 2.56
C ALA A 500 -14.70 10.72 3.12
N ARG A 501 -13.46 10.41 3.53
CA ARG A 501 -13.11 9.14 4.17
C ARG A 501 -13.82 8.93 5.51
N CYS A 502 -14.03 9.99 6.31
CA CYS A 502 -14.86 9.93 7.51
C CYS A 502 -16.26 9.38 7.17
N ILE A 503 -16.89 9.89 6.11
CA ILE A 503 -18.22 9.40 5.69
C ILE A 503 -18.18 7.92 5.31
N HIS A 504 -17.15 7.47 4.58
CA HIS A 504 -17.00 6.06 4.21
C HIS A 504 -17.01 5.15 5.43
N PHE A 505 -16.20 5.46 6.46
CA PHE A 505 -16.11 4.62 7.65
C PHE A 505 -17.30 4.80 8.61
N LEU A 506 -17.93 5.98 8.65
CA LEU A 506 -19.19 6.18 9.37
C LEU A 506 -20.32 5.30 8.82
N LEU A 507 -20.31 4.99 7.51
CA LEU A 507 -21.26 4.06 6.90
C LEU A 507 -20.98 2.59 7.24
N LYS A 508 -19.86 2.29 7.91
CA LYS A 508 -19.53 0.94 8.42
C LYS A 508 -19.91 0.73 9.89
N PHE A 509 -20.47 1.75 10.56
CA PHE A 509 -20.98 1.63 11.93
C PHE A 509 -22.27 0.79 11.99
N ASP A 510 -22.77 0.53 13.20
CA ASP A 510 -24.08 -0.09 13.39
C ASP A 510 -25.14 0.63 12.53
N PRO A 511 -25.99 -0.12 11.78
CA PRO A 511 -26.95 0.47 10.85
C PRO A 511 -27.86 1.55 11.46
N LYS A 512 -28.15 1.50 12.76
CA LYS A 512 -28.96 2.53 13.44
C LYS A 512 -28.25 3.88 13.46
N LEU A 513 -26.92 3.90 13.59
CA LEU A 513 -26.10 5.10 13.58
C LEU A 513 -25.93 5.65 12.16
N CYS A 514 -25.82 4.75 11.18
CA CYS A 514 -25.73 5.11 9.76
C CYS A 514 -26.95 5.91 9.26
N LYS A 515 -28.13 5.74 9.89
CA LYS A 515 -29.37 6.42 9.47
C LYS A 515 -29.22 7.92 9.28
N GLN A 516 -28.56 8.60 10.21
CA GLN A 516 -28.40 10.05 10.15
C GLN A 516 -27.34 10.45 9.12
N VAL A 517 -26.26 9.68 9.00
CA VAL A 517 -25.19 9.89 8.00
C VAL A 517 -25.76 9.74 6.59
N ILE A 518 -26.51 8.65 6.33
CA ILE A 518 -27.22 8.40 5.08
C ILE A 518 -28.22 9.51 4.80
N GLY A 519 -28.95 9.96 5.83
CA GLY A 519 -29.83 11.12 5.74
C GLY A 519 -29.09 12.36 5.22
N GLY A 520 -27.91 12.66 5.77
CA GLY A 520 -27.09 13.80 5.37
C GLY A 520 -26.60 13.69 3.93
N ILE A 521 -26.12 12.52 3.50
CA ILE A 521 -25.68 12.27 2.11
C ILE A 521 -26.84 12.50 1.13
N VAL A 522 -27.99 11.87 1.41
CA VAL A 522 -29.17 11.94 0.55
C VAL A 522 -29.78 13.34 0.55
N GLU A 523 -29.52 14.18 1.56
CA GLU A 523 -30.04 15.54 1.62
C GLU A 523 -29.16 16.59 0.95
N LEU A 524 -27.91 16.26 0.60
CA LEU A 524 -27.02 17.13 -0.19
C LEU A 524 -27.71 17.68 -1.45
N PRO A 525 -27.41 18.92 -1.88
CA PRO A 525 -28.02 19.51 -3.08
C PRO A 525 -27.89 18.58 -4.30
N LEU A 526 -28.95 18.50 -5.13
CA LEU A 526 -29.01 17.56 -6.25
C LEU A 526 -27.81 17.65 -7.19
N ASP A 527 -27.37 18.87 -7.49
CA ASP A 527 -26.24 19.11 -8.38
C ASP A 527 -24.89 18.75 -7.74
N VAL A 528 -24.74 18.93 -6.43
CA VAL A 528 -23.58 18.43 -5.67
C VAL A 528 -23.57 16.90 -5.68
N LEU A 529 -24.72 16.27 -5.44
CA LEU A 529 -24.83 14.81 -5.42
C LEU A 529 -24.53 14.19 -6.78
N GLU A 530 -25.00 14.81 -7.87
CA GLU A 530 -24.63 14.40 -9.24
C GLU A 530 -23.11 14.50 -9.47
N LEU A 531 -22.48 15.59 -9.01
CA LEU A 531 -21.03 15.77 -9.11
C LEU A 531 -20.26 14.74 -8.27
N ILE A 532 -20.74 14.42 -7.06
CA ILE A 532 -20.16 13.38 -6.19
C ILE A 532 -20.18 12.03 -6.90
N CYS A 533 -21.30 11.66 -7.55
CA CYS A 533 -21.38 10.40 -8.30
C CYS A 533 -20.42 10.34 -9.50
N LYS A 534 -19.97 11.48 -10.02
CA LYS A 534 -18.98 11.57 -11.13
C LYS A 534 -17.54 11.79 -10.64
N ASP A 535 -17.35 12.02 -9.36
CA ASP A 535 -16.03 12.25 -8.78
C ASP A 535 -15.41 10.93 -8.27
N GLY A 536 -14.11 10.74 -8.51
CA GLY A 536 -13.41 9.52 -8.13
C GLY A 536 -13.35 9.30 -6.61
N LEU A 537 -13.19 10.36 -5.82
CA LEU A 537 -13.17 10.27 -4.37
C LEU A 537 -14.61 10.24 -3.81
N GLY A 538 -15.46 11.13 -4.31
CA GLY A 538 -16.86 11.27 -3.88
C GLY A 538 -17.67 10.00 -4.09
N SER A 539 -17.60 9.40 -5.28
CA SER A 539 -18.30 8.15 -5.59
C SER A 539 -17.82 7.01 -4.68
N ARG A 540 -16.51 6.88 -4.47
CA ARG A 540 -15.92 5.80 -3.65
C ARG A 540 -16.18 5.95 -2.15
N CYS A 541 -16.07 7.16 -1.63
CA CYS A 541 -16.20 7.35 -0.19
C CYS A 541 -17.66 7.43 0.27
N LEU A 542 -18.51 8.16 -0.47
CA LEU A 542 -19.87 8.45 -0.04
C LEU A 542 -20.87 7.47 -0.65
N ILE A 543 -20.79 7.27 -1.97
CA ILE A 543 -21.82 6.54 -2.70
C ILE A 543 -21.60 5.03 -2.59
N ASP A 544 -20.38 4.55 -2.83
CA ASP A 544 -20.04 3.13 -2.66
C ASP A 544 -20.25 2.67 -1.22
N GLY A 545 -19.92 3.49 -0.21
CA GLY A 545 -20.22 3.17 1.19
C GLY A 545 -21.72 2.90 1.45
N LEU A 546 -22.62 3.55 0.70
CA LEU A 546 -24.05 3.29 0.77
C LEU A 546 -24.46 2.06 -0.08
N LEU A 547 -23.87 1.92 -1.26
CA LEU A 547 -24.18 0.83 -2.21
C LEU A 547 -23.68 -0.54 -1.75
N GLU A 548 -22.57 -0.56 -1.00
CA GLU A 548 -21.89 -1.77 -0.51
C GLU A 548 -22.18 -2.05 0.97
N GLY A 549 -22.89 -1.15 1.66
CA GLY A 549 -23.37 -1.39 3.01
C GLY A 549 -24.36 -2.57 3.09
N PRO A 550 -24.89 -2.90 4.28
CA PRO A 550 -25.85 -3.99 4.45
C PRO A 550 -27.19 -3.65 3.78
N VAL A 551 -27.29 -3.80 2.45
CA VAL A 551 -28.43 -3.36 1.62
C VAL A 551 -29.76 -4.03 1.96
N TYR A 552 -29.73 -5.12 2.73
CA TYR A 552 -30.91 -5.79 3.28
C TYR A 552 -31.41 -5.18 4.58
N ASP A 553 -30.57 -4.39 5.26
CA ASP A 553 -30.99 -3.58 6.40
C ASP A 553 -31.94 -2.47 5.94
N LYS A 554 -32.98 -2.23 6.74
CA LYS A 554 -34.03 -1.26 6.42
C LYS A 554 -33.50 0.16 6.27
N VAL A 555 -32.48 0.54 7.03
CA VAL A 555 -31.89 1.87 6.98
C VAL A 555 -31.21 2.11 5.64
N PHE A 556 -30.35 1.17 5.20
CA PHE A 556 -29.67 1.23 3.92
C PHE A 556 -30.63 1.13 2.75
N ALA A 557 -31.57 0.18 2.77
CA ALA A 557 -32.58 0.04 1.72
C ALA A 557 -33.40 1.33 1.53
N THR A 558 -33.82 1.96 2.64
CA THR A 558 -34.54 3.24 2.60
C THR A 558 -33.66 4.37 2.06
N GLY A 559 -32.39 4.43 2.48
CA GLY A 559 -31.41 5.38 1.97
C GLY A 559 -31.20 5.27 0.47
N LEU A 560 -31.03 4.05 -0.02
CA LEU A 560 -30.85 3.73 -1.43
C LEU A 560 -32.07 4.14 -2.27
N SER A 561 -33.29 3.82 -1.82
CA SER A 561 -34.51 4.27 -2.51
C SER A 561 -34.63 5.78 -2.55
N ARG A 562 -34.27 6.49 -1.46
CA ARG A 562 -34.27 7.96 -1.46
C ARG A 562 -33.19 8.52 -2.39
N LEU A 563 -32.00 7.93 -2.44
CA LEU A 563 -30.94 8.29 -3.39
C LEU A 563 -31.40 8.08 -4.83
N ALA A 564 -31.98 6.91 -5.12
CA ALA A 564 -32.54 6.52 -6.42
C ALA A 564 -33.57 7.56 -6.91
N SER A 565 -34.50 7.93 -6.03
CA SER A 565 -35.53 8.92 -6.31
C SER A 565 -34.96 10.32 -6.50
N LYS A 566 -34.02 10.76 -5.65
CA LYS A 566 -33.44 12.10 -5.72
C LYS A 566 -32.67 12.36 -7.01
N LEU A 567 -31.90 11.38 -7.47
CA LEU A 567 -31.14 11.44 -8.72
C LEU A 567 -31.96 10.99 -9.94
N SER A 568 -33.28 10.87 -9.81
CA SER A 568 -34.16 10.63 -10.95
C SER A 568 -33.95 11.70 -12.03
N SER A 569 -34.03 11.27 -13.29
CA SER A 569 -33.67 12.01 -14.50
C SER A 569 -32.18 12.29 -14.70
N ARG A 570 -31.29 11.78 -13.83
CA ARG A 570 -29.82 11.90 -13.97
C ARG A 570 -29.12 10.57 -14.28
N TRP A 571 -29.80 9.44 -14.17
CA TRP A 571 -29.21 8.10 -14.29
C TRP A 571 -28.63 7.84 -15.68
N VAL A 572 -29.30 8.31 -16.74
CA VAL A 572 -28.75 8.18 -18.10
C VAL A 572 -27.48 9.01 -18.28
N ALA A 573 -27.40 10.19 -17.67
CA ALA A 573 -26.21 11.04 -17.73
C ALA A 573 -25.05 10.43 -16.92
N LEU A 574 -25.33 9.83 -15.77
CA LEU A 574 -24.35 9.11 -14.96
C LEU A 574 -23.87 7.82 -15.66
N ALA A 575 -24.76 7.08 -16.30
CA ALA A 575 -24.45 5.82 -16.99
C ALA A 575 -23.48 5.98 -18.17
N VAL A 576 -23.35 7.17 -18.73
CA VAL A 576 -22.38 7.48 -19.80
C VAL A 576 -21.13 8.20 -19.29
N ASP A 577 -21.07 8.49 -17.99
CA ASP A 577 -19.92 9.16 -17.37
C ASP A 577 -18.81 8.15 -17.04
N ARG A 578 -17.55 8.60 -17.11
CA ARG A 578 -16.37 7.76 -16.85
C ARG A 578 -16.39 7.15 -15.45
N ILE A 579 -16.87 7.87 -14.44
CA ILE A 579 -16.96 7.38 -13.06
C ILE A 579 -18.40 7.00 -12.73
N GLY A 580 -19.37 7.83 -13.13
CA GLY A 580 -20.78 7.66 -12.80
C GLY A 580 -21.38 6.33 -13.25
N HIS A 581 -20.89 5.72 -14.32
CA HIS A 581 -21.44 4.43 -14.78
C HIS A 581 -21.23 3.32 -13.74
N HIS A 582 -20.13 3.34 -12.98
CA HIS A 582 -19.92 2.39 -11.89
C HIS A 582 -20.97 2.53 -10.78
N VAL A 583 -21.38 3.77 -10.47
CA VAL A 583 -22.44 4.05 -9.51
C VAL A 583 -23.77 3.49 -10.00
N VAL A 584 -24.15 3.74 -11.25
CA VAL A 584 -25.41 3.22 -11.83
C VAL A 584 -25.43 1.70 -11.82
N ARG A 585 -24.33 1.07 -12.22
CA ARG A 585 -24.16 -0.38 -12.22
C ARG A 585 -24.40 -0.96 -10.82
N LYS A 586 -23.67 -0.47 -9.82
CA LYS A 586 -23.79 -0.95 -8.44
C LYS A 586 -25.20 -0.70 -7.87
N LEU A 587 -25.78 0.47 -8.14
CA LEU A 587 -27.15 0.80 -7.70
C LEU A 587 -28.19 -0.18 -8.24
N CYS A 588 -28.08 -0.60 -9.50
CA CYS A 588 -28.97 -1.58 -10.11
C CYS A 588 -29.04 -2.89 -9.31
N HIS A 589 -27.90 -3.35 -8.79
CA HIS A 589 -27.81 -4.56 -7.97
C HIS A 589 -28.17 -4.33 -6.49
N ALA A 590 -27.85 -3.13 -5.96
CA ALA A 590 -28.06 -2.77 -4.57
C ALA A 590 -29.54 -2.48 -4.24
N LEU A 591 -30.28 -1.83 -5.14
CA LEU A 591 -31.70 -1.51 -4.92
C LEU A 591 -32.55 -2.78 -4.73
N LYS A 592 -33.29 -2.84 -3.62
CA LYS A 592 -34.21 -3.95 -3.33
C LYS A 592 -35.69 -3.57 -3.43
N ASP A 593 -35.99 -2.27 -3.38
CA ASP A 593 -37.34 -1.75 -3.57
C ASP A 593 -37.75 -1.88 -5.04
N GLU A 594 -38.82 -2.64 -5.30
CA GLU A 594 -39.24 -2.99 -6.66
C GLU A 594 -39.59 -1.76 -7.49
N ARG A 595 -40.27 -0.78 -6.87
CA ARG A 595 -40.67 0.45 -7.54
C ARG A 595 -39.46 1.28 -7.95
N SER A 596 -38.50 1.47 -7.04
CA SER A 596 -37.26 2.19 -7.33
C SER A 596 -36.43 1.51 -8.43
N GLN A 597 -36.41 0.17 -8.46
CA GLN A 597 -35.76 -0.58 -9.54
C GLN A 597 -36.43 -0.36 -10.89
N GLU A 598 -37.76 -0.43 -10.94
CA GLU A 598 -38.54 -0.20 -12.17
C GLU A 598 -38.40 1.23 -12.68
N ASP A 599 -38.40 2.23 -11.79
CA ASP A 599 -38.17 3.63 -12.14
C ASP A 599 -36.77 3.85 -12.75
N LEU A 600 -35.73 3.27 -12.12
CA LEU A 600 -34.36 3.32 -12.64
C LEU A 600 -34.26 2.67 -14.03
N MET A 601 -34.78 1.45 -14.18
CA MET A 601 -34.72 0.72 -15.46
C MET A 601 -35.51 1.42 -16.55
N THR A 602 -36.68 1.98 -16.22
CA THR A 602 -37.49 2.78 -17.15
C THR A 602 -36.72 4.00 -17.66
N GLU A 603 -35.98 4.68 -16.79
CA GLU A 603 -35.14 5.81 -17.19
C GLU A 603 -34.00 5.37 -18.11
N LEU A 604 -33.28 4.30 -17.76
CA LEU A 604 -32.20 3.76 -18.59
C LEU A 604 -32.71 3.29 -19.97
N ALA A 605 -33.88 2.63 -20.02
CA ALA A 605 -34.51 2.21 -21.27
C ALA A 605 -34.86 3.41 -22.17
N LYS A 606 -35.42 4.48 -21.62
CA LYS A 606 -35.65 5.74 -22.35
C LYS A 606 -34.35 6.34 -22.90
N GLY A 607 -33.24 6.17 -22.18
CA GLY A 607 -31.91 6.62 -22.56
C GLY A 607 -31.14 5.71 -23.54
N LYS A 608 -31.72 4.59 -23.98
CA LYS A 608 -31.04 3.51 -24.75
C LYS A 608 -30.20 4.01 -25.92
N LYS A 609 -30.72 4.94 -26.74
CA LYS A 609 -29.99 5.50 -27.90
C LYS A 609 -28.68 6.19 -27.50
N ARG A 610 -28.68 6.88 -26.35
CA ARG A 610 -27.49 7.56 -25.82
C ARG A 610 -26.52 6.54 -25.21
N LEU A 611 -27.04 5.56 -24.48
CA LEU A 611 -26.23 4.50 -23.86
C LEU A 611 -25.50 3.66 -24.91
N SER A 612 -26.18 3.27 -26.00
CA SER A 612 -25.57 2.50 -27.09
C SER A 612 -24.47 3.24 -27.84
N GLY A 613 -24.46 4.58 -27.77
CA GLY A 613 -23.50 5.43 -28.46
C GLY A 613 -22.12 5.53 -27.80
N VAL A 614 -21.94 5.02 -26.59
CA VAL A 614 -20.68 5.12 -25.83
C VAL A 614 -20.29 3.78 -25.18
N SER A 615 -19.00 3.56 -24.94
CA SER A 615 -18.52 2.30 -24.37
C SER A 615 -19.10 2.00 -22.99
N MET A 616 -19.07 2.98 -22.07
CA MET A 616 -19.59 2.86 -20.72
C MET A 616 -21.10 2.58 -20.70
N GLY A 617 -21.87 3.28 -21.55
CA GLY A 617 -23.31 3.08 -21.65
C GLY A 617 -23.68 1.69 -22.20
N ARG A 618 -22.90 1.15 -23.16
CA ARG A 618 -23.07 -0.23 -23.64
C ARG A 618 -22.83 -1.26 -22.54
N ASN A 619 -21.81 -1.04 -21.70
CA ASN A 619 -21.58 -1.86 -20.51
C ASN A 619 -22.82 -1.82 -19.59
N ILE A 620 -23.41 -0.66 -19.33
CA ILE A 620 -24.64 -0.57 -18.51
C ILE A 620 -25.83 -1.30 -19.13
N LEU A 621 -26.02 -1.22 -20.45
CA LEU A 621 -27.10 -1.94 -21.13
C LEU A 621 -27.00 -3.46 -20.91
N ASP A 622 -25.78 -4.01 -20.97
CA ASP A 622 -25.50 -5.43 -20.76
C ASP A 622 -25.53 -5.82 -19.27
N GLU A 623 -24.75 -5.14 -18.43
CA GLU A 623 -24.62 -5.48 -17.01
C GLU A 623 -25.95 -5.36 -16.25
N CYS A 624 -26.74 -4.30 -16.54
CA CYS A 624 -28.05 -4.09 -15.93
C CYS A 624 -29.21 -4.78 -16.68
N LEU A 625 -28.96 -5.48 -17.80
CA LEU A 625 -29.97 -6.16 -18.60
C LEU A 625 -31.15 -5.25 -19.02
N VAL A 626 -30.83 -4.02 -19.46
CA VAL A 626 -31.84 -2.97 -19.75
C VAL A 626 -32.73 -3.38 -20.93
N LEU A 627 -32.19 -4.10 -21.90
CA LEU A 627 -32.94 -4.57 -23.07
C LEU A 627 -33.94 -5.67 -22.70
N GLU A 628 -33.54 -6.58 -21.80
CA GLU A 628 -34.39 -7.63 -21.27
C GLU A 628 -35.54 -7.05 -20.46
N PHE A 629 -35.30 -5.98 -19.69
CA PHE A 629 -36.35 -5.24 -18.99
C PHE A 629 -37.40 -4.69 -19.97
N GLU A 630 -36.96 -4.02 -21.03
CA GLU A 630 -37.83 -3.45 -22.07
C GLU A 630 -38.64 -4.53 -22.81
N MET A 631 -38.02 -5.67 -23.13
CA MET A 631 -38.64 -6.72 -23.94
C MET A 631 -39.51 -7.70 -23.14
N LYS A 632 -39.11 -8.06 -21.91
CA LYS A 632 -39.71 -9.15 -21.13
C LYS A 632 -40.41 -8.67 -19.86
N GLY A 633 -40.29 -7.39 -19.52
CA GLY A 633 -40.89 -6.78 -18.34
C GLY A 633 -40.11 -7.04 -17.04
N ALA A 634 -40.51 -6.35 -15.97
CA ALA A 634 -39.79 -6.28 -14.70
C ALA A 634 -39.58 -7.63 -14.01
N THR A 635 -40.59 -8.51 -14.01
CA THR A 635 -40.54 -9.80 -13.31
C THR A 635 -39.47 -10.73 -13.88
N GLU A 636 -39.43 -10.86 -15.21
CA GLU A 636 -38.50 -11.74 -15.90
C GLU A 636 -37.08 -11.15 -15.90
N TRP A 637 -36.96 -9.83 -16.02
CA TRP A 637 -35.69 -9.12 -15.84
C TRP A 637 -35.06 -9.38 -14.47
N ARG A 638 -35.81 -9.23 -13.37
CA ARG A 638 -35.32 -9.50 -12.01
C ARG A 638 -34.84 -10.94 -11.83
N ARG A 639 -35.54 -11.91 -12.42
CA ARG A 639 -35.15 -13.32 -12.41
C ARG A 639 -33.81 -13.52 -13.12
N GLN A 640 -33.59 -12.88 -14.26
CA GLN A 640 -32.33 -12.98 -14.99
C GLN A 640 -31.18 -12.22 -14.30
N LEU A 641 -31.45 -11.06 -13.72
CA LEU A 641 -30.45 -10.30 -12.97
C LEU A 641 -29.91 -11.12 -11.79
N LYS A 642 -30.80 -11.79 -11.03
CA LYS A 642 -30.42 -12.72 -9.95
C LYS A 642 -29.59 -13.91 -10.44
N LYS A 643 -29.90 -14.45 -11.63
CA LYS A 643 -29.11 -15.53 -12.24
C LYS A 643 -27.73 -15.08 -12.67
N LYS A 644 -27.61 -13.83 -13.16
CA LYS A 644 -26.34 -13.23 -13.55
C LYS A 644 -25.47 -12.94 -12.33
N SER A 645 -26.05 -12.41 -11.24
CA SER A 645 -25.33 -12.15 -9.98
C SER A 645 -24.95 -13.43 -9.21
N GLY A 646 -25.82 -14.44 -9.18
CA GLY A 646 -25.59 -15.68 -8.43
C GLY A 646 -24.44 -16.55 -8.93
N LYS A 647 -23.91 -16.30 -10.15
CA LYS A 647 -22.68 -16.95 -10.62
C LYS A 647 -21.41 -16.39 -9.96
N GLY A 648 -21.45 -15.15 -9.46
CA GLY A 648 -20.36 -14.55 -8.69
C GLY A 648 -20.39 -14.97 -7.22
N ASP A 649 -21.57 -14.97 -6.60
CA ASP A 649 -21.73 -15.36 -5.19
C ASP A 649 -21.33 -16.83 -4.94
N TRP A 650 -21.60 -17.74 -5.89
CA TRP A 650 -21.17 -19.14 -5.76
C TRP A 650 -19.65 -19.31 -5.74
N LEU A 651 -18.91 -18.48 -6.48
CA LEU A 651 -17.44 -18.48 -6.50
C LEU A 651 -16.89 -17.93 -5.18
N ASP A 652 -17.46 -16.84 -4.67
CA ASP A 652 -17.08 -16.26 -3.37
C ASP A 652 -17.41 -17.20 -2.20
N GLU A 653 -18.52 -17.94 -2.28
CA GLU A 653 -18.92 -18.92 -1.26
C GLU A 653 -18.00 -20.16 -1.27
N MET A 654 -17.49 -20.56 -2.44
CA MET A 654 -16.50 -21.63 -2.57
C MET A 654 -15.13 -21.22 -2.02
N ILE A 655 -14.69 -19.98 -2.27
CA ILE A 655 -13.42 -19.42 -1.75
C ILE A 655 -13.48 -19.24 -0.22
N ARG A 656 -14.64 -18.87 0.33
CA ARG A 656 -14.85 -18.79 1.80
C ARG A 656 -14.93 -20.16 2.47
N ALA A 657 -15.34 -21.20 1.75
CA ALA A 657 -15.39 -22.55 2.28
C ALA A 657 -13.99 -23.15 2.51
N ASP A 658 -12.98 -22.73 1.74
CA ASP A 658 -11.60 -23.21 1.86
C ASP A 658 -10.75 -22.48 2.91
N SER A 659 -11.22 -21.34 3.44
CA SER A 659 -10.48 -20.49 4.40
C SER A 659 -10.93 -20.60 5.87
N SER A 660 -11.74 -21.61 6.26
CA SER A 660 -12.08 -21.83 7.67
C SER A 660 -12.05 -23.31 8.11
N PRO A 661 -11.39 -23.66 9.23
CA PRO A 661 -11.46 -25.01 9.79
C PRO A 661 -12.84 -25.21 10.44
N SER A 662 -13.61 -26.15 9.89
CA SER A 662 -14.99 -26.41 10.31
C SER A 662 -15.13 -26.79 11.79
N LYS A 663 -15.70 -25.90 12.61
CA LYS A 663 -16.31 -26.25 13.91
C LYS A 663 -17.79 -26.61 13.69
N LYS A 664 -18.07 -27.89 13.40
CA LYS A 664 -19.43 -28.45 13.49
C LYS A 664 -19.71 -28.94 14.92
N LYS A 665 -20.34 -28.10 15.75
CA LYS A 665 -21.18 -28.55 16.88
C LYS A 665 -22.64 -28.47 16.44
N LYS A 666 -23.20 -29.60 16.02
CA LYS A 666 -24.63 -29.74 15.72
C LYS A 666 -25.35 -30.12 17.02
N ALA A 667 -26.17 -29.20 17.54
CA ALA A 667 -27.26 -29.54 18.45
C ALA A 667 -28.40 -30.14 17.60
N ALA A 668 -28.83 -31.35 17.93
CA ALA A 668 -30.03 -31.97 17.39
C ALA A 668 -30.80 -32.58 18.57
N GLU A 669 -31.81 -31.86 19.04
CA GLU A 669 -32.88 -32.39 19.87
C GLU A 669 -33.96 -33.00 18.98
N GLY A 670 -34.52 -34.12 19.44
CA GLY A 670 -35.82 -34.63 19.00
C GLY A 670 -35.77 -35.66 17.88
N ASP A 671 -35.64 -36.94 18.23
CA ASP A 671 -36.70 -37.95 18.04
C ASP A 671 -36.10 -39.35 17.83
N ALA A 672 -36.00 -40.14 18.92
CA ALA A 672 -35.72 -41.58 18.86
C ALA A 672 -36.10 -42.29 20.17
N SER A 673 -37.34 -42.15 20.59
CA SER A 673 -37.97 -43.07 21.54
C SER A 673 -38.33 -44.37 20.80
N HIS A 674 -37.44 -45.36 20.83
CA HIS A 674 -37.72 -46.82 20.77
C HIS A 674 -36.49 -47.58 20.27
N LYS A 675 -35.54 -47.91 21.17
CA LYS A 675 -34.63 -49.08 21.09
C LYS A 675 -33.53 -49.06 22.17
N LYS A 676 -33.88 -48.87 23.44
CA LYS A 676 -32.96 -49.20 24.56
C LYS A 676 -33.73 -49.86 25.72
N LYS A 677 -34.23 -51.08 25.46
CA LYS A 677 -34.75 -51.98 26.50
C LYS A 677 -34.01 -53.33 26.55
N LYS A 678 -32.79 -53.40 26.01
CA LYS A 678 -32.05 -54.67 25.95
C LYS A 678 -30.53 -54.48 25.92
N LEU A 679 -29.97 -53.83 26.94
CA LEU A 679 -28.57 -54.05 27.38
C LEU A 679 -28.30 -53.33 28.72
N ARG A 680 -29.13 -53.63 29.74
CA ARG A 680 -28.80 -53.39 31.15
C ARG A 680 -28.77 -54.76 31.84
N LYS A 681 -27.64 -55.45 31.69
CA LYS A 681 -27.19 -56.57 32.52
C LYS A 681 -25.74 -56.80 32.13
N LEU A 682 -24.84 -56.80 33.12
CA LEU A 682 -23.37 -56.86 33.05
C LEU A 682 -22.68 -55.49 33.02
N MET A 683 -22.46 -54.91 34.21
CA MET A 683 -21.14 -54.75 34.84
C MET A 683 -21.32 -53.95 36.14
N GLY A 684 -20.69 -54.44 37.21
CA GLY A 684 -20.92 -54.07 38.61
C GLY A 684 -20.15 -52.85 39.08
N THR A 685 -20.50 -52.40 40.26
CA THR A 685 -20.22 -51.11 40.89
C THR A 685 -18.87 -50.97 41.60
N ASP A 686 -17.92 -51.88 41.37
CA ASP A 686 -16.68 -51.92 42.18
C ASP A 686 -15.46 -51.24 41.54
N ASP A 687 -15.54 -50.74 40.30
CA ASP A 687 -14.39 -50.08 39.63
C ASP A 687 -14.41 -48.54 39.69
N ILE A 688 -15.42 -47.93 40.32
CA ILE A 688 -15.59 -46.46 40.35
C ILE A 688 -14.85 -45.82 41.54
N VAL A 689 -14.43 -46.59 42.55
CA VAL A 689 -13.75 -46.06 43.74
C VAL A 689 -12.22 -46.01 43.59
N ALA A 690 -11.64 -46.67 42.58
CA ALA A 690 -10.19 -46.68 42.36
C ALA A 690 -9.65 -45.51 41.50
N ALA A 691 -10.52 -44.69 40.89
CA ALA A 691 -10.10 -43.68 39.91
C ALA A 691 -10.04 -42.23 40.43
N ILE A 692 -10.31 -41.98 41.73
CA ILE A 692 -10.33 -40.62 42.32
C ILE A 692 -9.25 -40.44 43.41
N SER A 693 -8.21 -41.27 43.42
CA SER A 693 -7.02 -41.03 44.25
C SER A 693 -5.75 -41.39 43.49
N MET A 694 -5.32 -40.48 42.61
CA MET A 694 -3.92 -40.17 42.27
C MET A 694 -3.85 -39.33 40.97
N LYS A 695 -4.06 -38.01 41.11
CA LYS A 695 -3.31 -36.88 40.51
C LYS A 695 -4.14 -35.60 40.56
#